data_AF-A0A8T4FQT2-F1
#
_entry.id   AF-A0A8T4FQT2-F1
#
_cell.length_a   1.000
_cell.length_b   1.000
_cell.length_c   1.000
_cell.angle_alpha   90.00
_cell.angle_beta   90.00
_cell.angle_gamma   90.00
#
_symmetry.space_group_name_H-M   'P 1'
#
loop_
_entity.id
_entity.type
_entity.pdbx_description
1 polymer ?
#
loop_
_entity_poly.entity_id
_entity_poly.type
_entity_poly.pdbx_seq_one_letter_code
_entity_poly.pdbx_strand_id
1 'polypeptide(L)'
;MVHVLSKLHDGEKHCAGCFACESVCSSKAITVDLDGKGFYKCAIDSKLCKDCGKCAEVCPQAGFECSNVAEPECYAFAAGADMLSGSSSGGAFIALARWIIMNGGYVCGAVYDDDMNVVYKVTDDPQMVDRMRGSKYAISEMRGTYGEILDLLKSGKTVLFSGLPCHVAALKNYVGPQKGLYTIDLLCAGVPSKTVYKQYLKEISDGKEIANLSFRDKSVPYGTLVVDYKNGERQVIYNDPYYLGFNRDLYKDASCADCRFAPLPRPGDITIGDFWEYDKLFHDYDGRKGLSCVLVNNESGREMLEVLRESASFMKRAGLDFVKRFNRFNAVRKGDVMSPRLYYMLNRGHPVAKSITYCLKRRYDVGITGFWRVPNYGGDLTYYALYNVILDLDLEPIMIEACDPKMTKGSPPGPSRLETKYPWFNIAPWYTDIEKQREINHRVYTLMVGSDQVWNPKLINSGIMGCYTLDFAVPWRNTVAYSSSFGRTTYVADTPEKEAHVKLLRRIRHVSVRESSGVEICSGFGIKAKHVLDPVMLCDTKHYKELLNKANITYPEHFALCFVRHVGLHLNPLRLSRELGKEVVNIGGPDIKMDAEHPYLLMNARTVENWVKALMECEYVITDSFHAVALAIVFKKQFIAVYGNMSEDAGIDRFRSLLKMFKLEYRLFRTSDEAMDAGMLSKPIDYEAVSGRLEEYRKDSMRWLRDALEIW
;
A
#
# COMPACT_ATOMS: atom_id res chain seq x y z
N MET A 1 8.56 27.64 22.18
CA MET A 1 7.13 27.34 22.47
C MET A 1 7.06 26.17 23.45
N VAL A 2 6.26 26.27 24.51
CA VAL A 2 6.20 25.28 25.62
C VAL A 2 4.95 24.39 25.50
N HIS A 3 4.41 24.19 24.30
CA HIS A 3 3.19 23.40 24.12
C HIS A 3 3.51 21.93 23.73
N VAL A 4 2.50 21.07 23.76
CA VAL A 4 2.66 19.61 23.54
C VAL A 4 3.39 19.26 22.24
N LEU A 5 3.08 19.93 21.11
CA LEU A 5 3.71 19.60 19.83
C LEU A 5 5.22 19.85 19.79
N SER A 6 5.73 20.90 20.43
CA SER A 6 7.19 21.13 20.49
C SER A 6 7.87 20.08 21.34
N LYS A 7 7.29 19.71 22.50
CA LYS A 7 7.83 18.65 23.36
C LYS A 7 7.84 17.28 22.68
N LEU A 8 6.81 16.95 21.90
CA LEU A 8 6.78 15.71 21.13
C LEU A 8 7.85 15.71 20.04
N HIS A 9 8.01 16.82 19.32
CA HIS A 9 9.05 16.98 18.31
C HIS A 9 10.46 16.85 18.91
N ASP A 10 10.76 17.62 19.97
CA ASP A 10 12.07 17.64 20.63
C ASP A 10 12.43 16.28 21.25
N GLY A 11 11.43 15.53 21.71
CA GLY A 11 11.60 14.18 22.26
C GLY A 11 11.55 13.05 21.23
N GLU A 12 11.43 13.37 19.94
CA GLU A 12 11.21 12.39 18.86
C GLU A 12 10.06 11.41 19.15
N LYS A 13 8.99 11.90 19.78
CA LYS A 13 7.82 11.11 20.19
C LYS A 13 6.61 11.36 19.31
N HIS A 14 5.78 10.33 19.21
CA HIS A 14 4.51 10.39 18.48
C HIS A 14 3.33 10.59 19.43
N CYS A 15 2.37 11.42 19.02
CA CYS A 15 1.11 11.58 19.75
C CYS A 15 0.36 10.23 19.82
N ALA A 16 -0.06 9.85 21.03
CA ALA A 16 -0.80 8.62 21.29
C ALA A 16 -2.33 8.77 21.18
N GLY A 17 -2.83 9.98 20.84
CA GLY A 17 -4.26 10.21 20.65
C GLY A 17 -5.09 10.07 21.92
N CYS A 18 -4.53 10.35 23.10
CA CYS A 18 -5.21 10.14 24.38
C CYS A 18 -6.19 11.23 24.80
N PHE A 19 -6.32 12.36 24.07
CA PHE A 19 -7.24 13.48 24.38
C PHE A 19 -6.99 14.30 25.66
N ALA A 20 -5.97 13.99 26.47
CA ALA A 20 -5.69 14.77 27.69
C ALA A 20 -5.33 16.24 27.41
N CYS A 21 -4.54 16.50 26.36
CA CYS A 21 -4.16 17.86 25.98
C CYS A 21 -5.34 18.70 25.48
N GLU A 22 -6.29 18.09 24.76
CA GLU A 22 -7.55 18.72 24.36
C GLU A 22 -8.40 19.04 25.60
N SER A 23 -8.52 18.07 26.52
CA SER A 23 -9.33 18.20 27.74
C SER A 23 -8.85 19.33 28.66
N VAL A 24 -7.53 19.53 28.81
CA VAL A 24 -6.97 20.58 29.70
C VAL A 24 -6.99 21.97 29.04
N CYS A 25 -7.25 22.05 27.73
CA CYS A 25 -7.09 23.29 26.97
C CYS A 25 -8.29 24.23 27.16
N SER A 26 -8.24 25.05 28.20
CA SER A 26 -9.27 26.07 28.48
C SER A 26 -9.51 27.08 27.35
N SER A 27 -8.53 27.34 26.49
CA SER A 27 -8.69 28.24 25.33
C SER A 27 -9.23 27.55 24.08
N LYS A 28 -9.48 26.23 24.13
CA LYS A 28 -9.91 25.41 22.99
C LYS A 28 -8.99 25.53 21.76
N ALA A 29 -7.70 25.75 22.01
CA ALA A 29 -6.67 25.86 20.98
C ALA A 29 -6.17 24.49 20.49
N ILE A 30 -6.55 23.39 21.14
CA ILE A 30 -6.09 22.04 20.80
C ILE A 30 -7.30 21.23 20.34
N THR A 31 -7.15 20.53 19.22
CA THR A 31 -8.09 19.48 18.78
C THR A 31 -7.36 18.15 18.68
N VAL A 32 -8.08 17.04 18.82
CA VAL A 32 -7.57 15.69 18.58
C VAL A 32 -8.45 15.00 17.54
N ASP A 33 -7.92 14.88 16.33
CA ASP A 33 -8.65 14.42 15.14
C ASP A 33 -7.88 13.30 14.42
N LEU A 34 -8.55 12.59 13.51
CA LEU A 34 -7.92 11.52 12.74
C LEU A 34 -6.94 12.08 11.70
N ASP A 35 -5.73 11.51 11.65
CA ASP A 35 -4.79 11.75 10.55
C ASP A 35 -5.19 11.00 9.26
N GLY A 36 -4.43 11.19 8.18
CA GLY A 36 -4.68 10.53 6.90
C GLY A 36 -4.59 8.99 6.92
N LYS A 37 -4.10 8.39 8.01
CA LYS A 37 -4.09 6.93 8.22
C LYS A 37 -5.16 6.47 9.21
N GLY A 38 -5.96 7.39 9.76
CA GLY A 38 -7.05 7.07 10.68
C GLY A 38 -6.63 6.91 12.14
N PHE A 39 -5.60 7.62 12.60
CA PHE A 39 -5.21 7.66 14.01
C PHE A 39 -5.45 9.02 14.62
N TYR A 40 -5.92 9.07 15.87
CA TYR A 40 -6.10 10.33 16.58
C TYR A 40 -4.76 11.03 16.86
N LYS A 41 -4.61 12.27 16.38
CA LYS A 41 -3.43 13.13 16.57
C LYS A 41 -3.87 14.52 17.03
N CYS A 42 -3.07 15.11 17.93
CA CYS A 42 -3.35 16.47 18.37
C CYS A 42 -2.85 17.49 17.35
N ALA A 43 -3.64 18.55 17.15
CA ALA A 43 -3.30 19.74 16.39
C ALA A 43 -3.48 20.98 17.30
N ILE A 44 -2.78 22.07 16.98
CA ILE A 44 -2.84 23.33 17.75
C ILE A 44 -3.17 24.49 16.81
N ASP A 45 -4.20 25.26 17.15
CA ASP A 45 -4.45 26.59 16.58
C ASP A 45 -3.61 27.63 17.32
N SER A 46 -2.58 28.15 16.65
CA SER A 46 -1.66 29.13 17.22
C SER A 46 -2.33 30.47 17.54
N LYS A 47 -3.47 30.80 16.92
CA LYS A 47 -4.20 32.05 17.20
C LYS A 47 -4.98 31.99 18.51
N LEU A 48 -5.42 30.80 18.91
CA LEU A 48 -6.14 30.57 20.17
C LEU A 48 -5.22 30.17 21.32
N CYS A 49 -4.02 29.69 21.02
CA CYS A 49 -3.05 29.24 22.01
C CYS A 49 -2.54 30.44 22.84
N LYS A 50 -2.53 30.26 24.17
CA LYS A 50 -1.98 31.25 25.12
C LYS A 50 -0.59 30.87 25.65
N ASP A 51 0.06 29.88 25.02
CA ASP A 51 1.37 29.34 25.43
C ASP A 51 1.52 28.97 26.92
N CYS A 52 0.43 28.55 27.54
CA CYS A 52 0.37 28.29 29.00
C CYS A 52 1.07 27.01 29.48
N GLY A 53 1.62 26.17 28.60
CA GLY A 53 2.35 24.95 28.99
C GLY A 53 1.52 23.73 29.40
N LYS A 54 0.30 23.93 29.91
CA LYS A 54 -0.55 22.86 30.49
C LYS A 54 -0.74 21.61 29.63
N CYS A 55 -0.86 21.78 28.32
CA CYS A 55 -1.02 20.66 27.39
C CYS A 55 0.19 19.72 27.34
N ALA A 56 1.40 20.25 27.56
CA ALA A 56 2.62 19.45 27.65
C ALA A 56 2.71 18.72 28.99
N GLU A 57 2.29 19.35 30.08
CA GLU A 57 2.25 18.75 31.43
C GLU A 57 1.35 17.50 31.49
N VAL A 58 0.15 17.59 30.90
CA VAL A 58 -0.78 16.46 30.89
C VAL A 58 -0.44 15.40 29.83
N CYS A 59 0.44 15.70 28.88
CA CYS A 59 0.76 14.77 27.80
C CYS A 59 1.70 13.66 28.31
N PRO A 60 1.26 12.40 28.38
CA PRO A 60 2.08 11.35 28.95
C PRO A 60 3.27 11.01 28.03
N GLN A 61 3.17 11.31 26.73
CA GLN A 61 4.26 11.15 25.77
C GLN A 61 5.35 12.22 25.91
N ALA A 62 4.97 13.45 26.31
CA ALA A 62 5.93 14.52 26.60
C ALA A 62 6.62 14.31 27.95
N GLY A 63 5.91 13.80 28.95
CA GLY A 63 6.46 13.53 30.27
C GLY A 63 5.50 12.69 31.11
N PHE A 64 5.97 11.54 31.59
CA PHE A 64 5.29 10.72 32.59
C PHE A 64 6.35 10.00 33.41
N GLU A 65 6.32 10.22 34.71
CA GLU A 65 7.19 9.54 35.68
C GLU A 65 6.37 8.47 36.40
N CYS A 66 6.77 7.22 36.22
CA CYS A 66 6.09 6.10 36.82
C CYS A 66 6.73 5.80 38.18
N SER A 67 6.01 6.07 39.27
CA SER A 67 6.46 5.82 40.65
C SER A 67 6.21 4.38 41.13
N ASN A 68 5.65 3.53 40.27
CA ASN A 68 5.34 2.14 40.60
C ASN A 68 6.61 1.27 40.65
N VAL A 69 6.48 0.09 41.27
CA VAL A 69 7.60 -0.85 41.42
C VAL A 69 8.12 -1.30 40.05
N ALA A 70 9.45 -1.38 39.92
CA ALA A 70 10.11 -1.82 38.69
C ALA A 70 9.89 -3.31 38.41
N GLU A 71 9.80 -4.13 39.46
CA GLU A 71 9.59 -5.58 39.40
C GLU A 71 8.35 -5.97 40.20
N PRO A 72 7.15 -5.89 39.58
CA PRO A 72 5.90 -6.20 40.26
C PRO A 72 5.75 -7.70 40.50
N GLU A 73 5.00 -8.03 41.55
CA GLU A 73 4.56 -9.41 41.77
C GLU A 73 3.60 -9.83 40.66
N CYS A 74 3.73 -11.07 40.20
CA CYS A 74 2.93 -11.60 39.11
C CYS A 74 2.09 -12.80 39.56
N TYR A 75 0.82 -12.80 39.17
CA TYR A 75 -0.13 -13.87 39.45
C TYR A 75 -0.85 -14.30 38.17
N ALA A 76 -1.05 -15.61 38.03
CA ALA A 76 -2.05 -16.18 37.16
C ALA A 76 -3.38 -16.21 37.91
N PHE A 77 -4.45 -15.74 37.27
CA PHE A 77 -5.75 -15.53 37.90
C PHE A 77 -6.91 -15.98 37.00
N ALA A 78 -7.87 -16.70 37.57
CA ALA A 78 -9.19 -16.89 37.01
C ALA A 78 -10.26 -16.72 38.10
N ALA A 79 -11.28 -15.93 37.78
CA ALA A 79 -12.44 -15.68 38.63
C ALA A 79 -13.43 -16.85 38.61
N GLY A 80 -14.38 -16.83 39.55
CA GLY A 80 -15.56 -17.71 39.55
C GLY A 80 -16.31 -17.75 38.21
N ALA A 81 -17.07 -18.83 37.99
CA ALA A 81 -17.65 -19.16 36.67
C ALA A 81 -18.58 -18.09 36.08
N ASP A 82 -19.31 -17.37 36.94
CA ASP A 82 -20.22 -16.27 36.56
C ASP A 82 -19.45 -15.07 35.96
N MET A 83 -18.26 -14.80 36.49
CA MET A 83 -17.35 -13.75 36.00
C MET A 83 -16.45 -14.23 34.87
N LEU A 84 -16.09 -15.51 34.84
CA LEU A 84 -15.18 -16.05 33.84
C LEU A 84 -15.84 -16.15 32.46
N SER A 85 -17.08 -16.63 32.39
CA SER A 85 -17.79 -16.95 31.12
C SER A 85 -17.90 -15.76 30.16
N GLY A 86 -18.29 -14.57 30.64
CA GLY A 86 -18.41 -13.35 29.83
C GLY A 86 -17.13 -12.51 29.72
N SER A 87 -15.96 -13.06 30.06
CA SER A 87 -14.69 -12.32 30.06
C SER A 87 -13.75 -12.80 28.95
N SER A 88 -12.94 -11.91 28.36
CA SER A 88 -11.95 -12.28 27.33
C SER A 88 -10.86 -13.24 27.83
N SER A 89 -10.60 -13.20 29.13
CA SER A 89 -9.46 -13.85 29.79
C SER A 89 -9.93 -14.47 31.12
N GLY A 90 -9.15 -14.38 32.19
CA GLY A 90 -9.47 -14.87 33.54
C GLY A 90 -10.49 -14.04 34.34
N GLY A 91 -10.95 -12.89 33.85
CA GLY A 91 -12.02 -12.12 34.52
C GLY A 91 -11.58 -11.15 35.63
N ALA A 92 -10.29 -10.76 35.68
CA ALA A 92 -9.78 -9.83 36.69
C ALA A 92 -10.48 -8.46 36.68
N PHE A 93 -10.75 -7.90 35.50
CA PHE A 93 -11.45 -6.60 35.38
C PHE A 93 -12.83 -6.63 36.04
N ILE A 94 -13.66 -7.63 35.73
CA ILE A 94 -15.04 -7.66 36.21
C ILE A 94 -15.11 -7.92 37.72
N ALA A 95 -14.19 -8.71 38.28
CA ALA A 95 -14.09 -8.91 39.72
C ALA A 95 -13.85 -7.58 40.46
N LEU A 96 -12.89 -6.78 39.98
CA LEU A 96 -12.57 -5.48 40.56
C LEU A 96 -13.66 -4.43 40.32
N ALA A 97 -14.26 -4.43 39.12
CA ALA A 97 -15.33 -3.51 38.79
C ALA A 97 -16.57 -3.75 39.67
N ARG A 98 -16.96 -5.01 39.87
CA ARG A 98 -18.09 -5.36 40.76
C ARG A 98 -17.83 -4.95 42.20
N TRP A 99 -16.60 -5.16 42.70
CA TRP A 99 -16.21 -4.69 44.03
C TRP A 99 -16.44 -3.19 44.20
N ILE A 100 -16.04 -2.38 43.23
CA ILE A 100 -16.21 -0.91 43.27
C ILE A 100 -17.68 -0.52 43.26
N ILE A 101 -18.48 -1.12 42.38
CA ILE A 101 -19.93 -0.85 42.27
C ILE A 101 -20.65 -1.24 43.57
N MET A 102 -20.33 -2.40 44.14
CA MET A 102 -20.91 -2.87 45.41
C MET A 102 -20.57 -1.95 46.59
N ASN A 103 -19.49 -1.18 46.50
CA ASN A 103 -19.07 -0.19 47.49
C ASN A 103 -19.51 1.24 47.12
N GLY A 104 -20.47 1.41 46.20
CA GLY A 104 -21.05 2.71 45.83
C GLY A 104 -20.12 3.63 45.04
N GLY A 105 -19.09 3.07 44.40
CA GLY A 105 -18.17 3.77 43.52
C GLY A 105 -18.58 3.72 42.05
N TYR A 106 -17.74 4.29 41.19
CA TYR A 106 -17.93 4.38 39.74
C TYR A 106 -16.84 3.60 39.00
N VAL A 107 -17.20 3.03 37.85
CA VAL A 107 -16.27 2.36 36.96
C VAL A 107 -16.21 3.12 35.64
N CYS A 108 -14.99 3.33 35.13
CA CYS A 108 -14.73 3.90 33.83
C CYS A 108 -14.02 2.88 32.94
N GLY A 109 -14.63 2.57 31.79
CA GLY A 109 -14.10 1.57 30.86
C GLY A 109 -14.66 1.72 29.45
N ALA A 110 -14.11 0.92 28.53
CA ALA A 110 -14.40 1.00 27.10
C ALA A 110 -15.66 0.23 26.71
N VAL A 111 -16.57 0.88 25.99
CA VAL A 111 -17.81 0.30 25.43
C VAL A 111 -17.95 0.63 23.94
N TYR A 112 -18.82 -0.10 23.25
CA TYR A 112 -19.31 0.33 21.94
C TYR A 112 -20.45 1.34 22.10
N ASP A 113 -20.38 2.46 21.39
CA ASP A 113 -21.53 3.34 21.17
C ASP A 113 -22.45 2.80 20.06
N ASP A 114 -23.54 3.52 19.77
CA ASP A 114 -24.54 3.09 18.80
C ASP A 114 -24.01 3.01 17.35
N ASP A 115 -22.92 3.73 17.06
CA ASP A 115 -22.22 3.73 15.78
C ASP A 115 -21.07 2.71 15.74
N MET A 116 -20.93 1.87 16.78
CA MET A 116 -19.83 0.94 16.98
C MET A 116 -18.46 1.65 17.00
N ASN A 117 -18.36 2.88 17.51
CA ASN A 117 -17.09 3.43 17.99
C ASN A 117 -16.76 2.86 19.36
N VAL A 118 -15.48 2.74 19.68
CA VAL A 118 -15.08 2.45 21.07
C VAL A 118 -14.94 3.77 21.81
N VAL A 119 -15.73 3.96 22.86
CA VAL A 119 -15.71 5.16 23.71
C VAL A 119 -15.55 4.76 25.16
N TYR A 120 -15.09 5.68 26.00
CA TYR A 120 -15.10 5.48 27.45
C TYR A 120 -16.40 5.98 28.07
N LYS A 121 -16.93 5.22 29.02
CA LYS A 121 -18.09 5.60 29.84
C LYS A 121 -17.73 5.47 31.31
N VAL A 122 -18.12 6.47 32.10
CA VAL A 122 -18.09 6.43 33.57
C VAL A 122 -19.49 6.11 34.06
N THR A 123 -19.64 5.15 34.98
CA THR A 123 -20.96 4.69 35.41
C THR A 123 -20.92 3.97 36.75
N ASP A 124 -22.02 4.02 37.48
CA ASP A 124 -22.35 3.21 38.66
C ASP A 124 -23.38 2.11 38.34
N ASP A 125 -23.81 1.98 37.08
CA ASP A 125 -24.75 0.96 36.62
C ASP A 125 -24.05 -0.39 36.35
N PRO A 126 -24.38 -1.47 37.09
CA PRO A 126 -23.83 -2.80 36.85
C PRO A 126 -24.01 -3.31 35.41
N GLN A 127 -25.13 -2.99 34.75
CA GLN A 127 -25.42 -3.48 33.40
C GLN A 127 -24.50 -2.82 32.37
N MET A 128 -24.22 -1.53 32.53
CA MET A 128 -23.23 -0.83 31.71
C MET A 128 -21.81 -1.33 31.97
N VAL A 129 -21.47 -1.68 33.21
CA VAL A 129 -20.18 -2.31 33.54
C VAL A 129 -20.02 -3.66 32.83
N ASP A 130 -21.06 -4.47 32.73
CA ASP A 130 -20.99 -5.73 31.99
C ASP A 130 -20.70 -5.50 30.48
N ARG A 131 -21.19 -4.40 29.88
CA ARG A 131 -20.83 -4.00 28.50
C ARG A 131 -19.37 -3.59 28.33
N MET A 132 -18.66 -3.26 29.42
CA MET A 132 -17.23 -2.94 29.38
C MET A 132 -16.36 -4.19 29.21
N ARG A 133 -16.90 -5.39 29.49
CA ARG A 133 -16.21 -6.67 29.30
C ARG A 133 -15.90 -6.90 27.82
N GLY A 134 -14.99 -7.84 27.55
CA GLY A 134 -14.55 -8.13 26.20
C GLY A 134 -13.46 -7.19 25.69
N SER A 135 -12.55 -7.74 24.88
CA SER A 135 -11.44 -7.00 24.29
C SER A 135 -11.90 -6.37 22.99
N LYS A 136 -11.83 -5.04 22.92
CA LYS A 136 -12.25 -4.25 21.76
C LYS A 136 -11.01 -3.92 20.93
N TYR A 137 -10.84 -4.62 19.80
CA TYR A 137 -9.70 -4.45 18.90
C TYR A 137 -9.89 -3.24 17.97
N ALA A 138 -10.17 -2.08 18.55
CA ALA A 138 -10.34 -0.82 17.84
C ALA A 138 -9.76 0.32 18.69
N ILE A 139 -9.38 1.43 18.07
CA ILE A 139 -8.93 2.62 18.79
C ILE A 139 -10.11 3.28 19.49
N SER A 140 -9.88 3.74 20.71
CA SER A 140 -10.91 4.36 21.55
C SER A 140 -10.81 5.88 21.61
N GLU A 141 -11.96 6.51 21.83
CA GLU A 141 -12.10 7.94 22.04
C GLU A 141 -12.29 8.24 23.54
N MET A 142 -11.49 9.18 24.05
CA MET A 142 -11.40 9.54 25.48
C MET A 142 -11.98 10.93 25.79
N ARG A 143 -12.68 11.54 24.82
CA ARG A 143 -13.13 12.93 24.91
C ARG A 143 -14.12 13.10 26.06
N GLY A 144 -13.87 14.09 26.92
CA GLY A 144 -14.69 14.39 28.11
C GLY A 144 -14.44 13.48 29.33
N THR A 145 -13.84 12.30 29.15
CA THR A 145 -13.69 11.29 30.20
C THR A 145 -12.84 11.75 31.39
N TYR A 146 -11.73 12.46 31.15
CA TYR A 146 -10.83 12.86 32.25
C TYR A 146 -11.46 13.90 33.19
N GLY A 147 -12.24 14.83 32.64
CA GLY A 147 -12.95 15.84 33.44
C GLY A 147 -14.00 15.21 34.35
N GLU A 148 -14.81 14.31 33.81
CA GLU A 148 -15.84 13.58 34.56
C GLU A 148 -15.25 12.78 35.74
N ILE A 149 -14.13 12.07 35.50
CA ILE A 149 -13.42 11.36 36.58
C ILE A 149 -12.93 12.32 37.65
N LEU A 150 -12.33 13.46 37.26
CA LEU A 150 -11.81 14.45 38.21
C LEU A 150 -12.93 15.02 39.09
N ASP A 151 -14.10 15.28 38.52
CA ASP A 151 -15.24 15.83 39.24
C ASP A 151 -15.80 14.84 40.27
N LEU A 152 -15.90 13.55 39.90
CA LEU A 152 -16.28 12.48 40.83
C LEU A 152 -15.29 12.33 41.99
N LEU A 153 -13.98 12.31 41.71
CA LEU A 153 -12.95 12.22 42.73
C LEU A 153 -13.00 13.41 43.69
N LYS A 154 -13.20 14.63 43.17
CA LYS A 154 -13.38 15.85 43.99
C LYS A 154 -14.64 15.80 44.86
N SER A 155 -15.68 15.10 44.41
CA SER A 155 -16.90 14.86 45.20
C SER A 155 -16.76 13.73 46.24
N GLY A 156 -15.56 13.16 46.38
CA GLY A 156 -15.26 12.11 47.36
C GLY A 156 -15.70 10.72 46.92
N LYS A 157 -16.00 10.50 45.64
CA LYS A 157 -16.38 9.19 45.10
C LYS A 157 -15.15 8.38 44.73
N THR A 158 -15.23 7.07 44.97
CA THR A 158 -14.24 6.10 44.48
C THR A 158 -14.47 5.82 43.00
N VAL A 159 -13.41 5.81 42.20
CA VAL A 159 -13.45 5.54 40.76
C VAL A 159 -12.43 4.47 40.39
N LEU A 160 -12.86 3.42 39.68
CA LEU A 160 -11.98 2.48 39.00
C LEU A 160 -11.88 2.81 37.52
N PHE A 161 -10.69 3.14 37.05
CA PHE A 161 -10.41 3.36 35.64
C PHE A 161 -9.70 2.16 35.02
N SER A 162 -10.25 1.58 33.95
CA SER A 162 -9.59 0.51 33.18
C SER A 162 -9.29 0.94 31.75
N GLY A 163 -8.01 0.88 31.36
CA GLY A 163 -7.64 1.30 30.02
C GLY A 163 -6.26 0.92 29.54
N LEU A 164 -5.89 1.51 28.40
CA LEU A 164 -4.54 1.34 27.87
C LEU A 164 -3.51 2.03 28.78
N PRO A 165 -2.25 1.59 28.80
CA PRO A 165 -1.22 2.18 29.66
C PRO A 165 -1.01 3.67 29.40
N CYS A 166 -1.07 4.09 28.13
CA CYS A 166 -1.03 5.51 27.77
C CYS A 166 -2.24 6.30 28.30
N HIS A 167 -3.43 5.69 28.41
CA HIS A 167 -4.62 6.33 28.96
C HIS A 167 -4.51 6.48 30.47
N VAL A 168 -4.00 5.46 31.18
CA VAL A 168 -3.75 5.53 32.62
C VAL A 168 -2.71 6.60 32.94
N ALA A 169 -1.60 6.63 32.20
CA ALA A 169 -0.58 7.68 32.35
C ALA A 169 -1.15 9.09 32.10
N ALA A 170 -1.97 9.24 31.06
CA ALA A 170 -2.66 10.51 30.76
C ALA A 170 -3.62 10.93 31.89
N LEU A 171 -4.41 9.98 32.42
CA LEU A 171 -5.33 10.24 33.52
C LEU A 171 -4.55 10.69 34.77
N LYS A 172 -3.49 9.96 35.15
CA LYS A 172 -2.66 10.29 36.33
C LYS A 172 -2.03 11.68 36.21
N ASN A 173 -1.50 12.06 35.04
CA ASN A 173 -1.02 13.42 34.81
C ASN A 173 -2.14 14.47 34.88
N TYR A 174 -3.32 14.16 34.34
CA TYR A 174 -4.44 15.09 34.27
C TYR A 174 -5.06 15.38 35.65
N VAL A 175 -5.29 14.33 36.45
CA VAL A 175 -5.96 14.46 37.76
C VAL A 175 -4.99 14.76 38.91
N GLY A 176 -3.71 14.45 38.74
CA GLY A 176 -2.72 14.48 39.82
C GLY A 176 -3.00 13.41 40.90
N PRO A 177 -2.32 13.49 42.06
CA PRO A 177 -2.58 12.59 43.18
C PRO A 177 -4.01 12.76 43.71
N GLN A 178 -4.79 11.68 43.70
CA GLN A 178 -6.19 11.68 44.16
C GLN A 178 -6.43 10.48 45.08
N LYS A 179 -7.21 10.69 46.15
CA LYS A 179 -7.75 9.58 46.96
C LYS A 179 -8.95 8.96 46.23
N GLY A 180 -9.14 7.66 46.38
CA GLY A 180 -10.28 6.95 45.79
C GLY A 180 -10.14 6.66 44.29
N LEU A 181 -8.99 6.93 43.66
CA LEU A 181 -8.72 6.50 42.29
C LEU A 181 -7.99 5.15 42.29
N TYR A 182 -8.60 4.15 41.67
CA TYR A 182 -7.98 2.87 41.33
C TYR A 182 -7.79 2.76 39.82
N THR A 183 -6.65 2.24 39.37
CA THR A 183 -6.32 2.15 37.95
C THR A 183 -5.89 0.75 37.53
N ILE A 184 -6.48 0.28 36.44
CA ILE A 184 -6.10 -0.94 35.72
C ILE A 184 -5.50 -0.53 34.38
N ASP A 185 -4.26 -0.91 34.10
CA ASP A 185 -3.69 -0.85 32.75
C ASP A 185 -3.64 -2.22 32.08
N LEU A 186 -3.89 -2.25 30.77
CA LEU A 186 -3.90 -3.50 29.99
C LEU A 186 -2.55 -3.82 29.35
N LEU A 187 -2.14 -5.08 29.34
CA LEU A 187 -1.09 -5.58 28.43
C LEU A 187 -1.57 -5.38 26.98
N CYS A 188 -1.00 -4.37 26.32
CA CYS A 188 -1.51 -3.85 25.06
C CYS A 188 -0.55 -4.14 23.91
N ALA A 189 -1.07 -4.69 22.81
CA ALA A 189 -0.29 -4.96 21.59
C ALA A 189 -0.15 -3.73 20.67
N GLY A 190 -0.95 -2.68 20.88
CA GLY A 190 -1.02 -1.48 20.05
C GLY A 190 -2.45 -1.21 19.58
N VAL A 191 -2.72 0.01 19.13
CA VAL A 191 -4.05 0.38 18.60
C VAL A 191 -4.08 0.32 17.07
N PRO A 192 -5.19 -0.15 16.47
CA PRO A 192 -5.37 -0.16 15.02
C PRO A 192 -5.93 1.17 14.50
N SER A 193 -5.83 1.38 13.18
CA SER A 193 -6.46 2.50 12.49
C SER A 193 -7.99 2.49 12.62
N LYS A 194 -8.58 3.63 13.00
CA LYS A 194 -10.05 3.85 13.01
C LYS A 194 -10.63 3.76 11.61
N THR A 195 -9.92 4.26 10.60
CA THR A 195 -10.37 4.23 9.20
C THR A 195 -10.47 2.79 8.70
N VAL A 196 -9.44 1.97 8.92
CA VAL A 196 -9.46 0.54 8.54
C VAL A 196 -10.59 -0.19 9.26
N TYR A 197 -10.77 0.09 10.56
CA TYR A 197 -11.86 -0.48 11.35
C TYR A 197 -13.24 -0.13 10.80
N LYS A 198 -13.54 1.14 10.58
CA LYS A 198 -14.86 1.59 10.08
C LYS A 198 -15.15 1.08 8.67
N GLN A 199 -14.15 1.07 7.78
CA GLN A 199 -14.30 0.49 6.45
C GLN A 199 -14.60 -1.01 6.53
N TYR A 200 -13.93 -1.73 7.42
CA TYR A 200 -14.17 -3.16 7.63
C TYR A 200 -15.56 -3.44 8.22
N LEU A 201 -16.02 -2.64 9.18
CA LEU A 201 -17.39 -2.75 9.71
C LEU A 201 -18.43 -2.57 8.61
N LYS A 202 -18.25 -1.58 7.74
CA LYS A 202 -19.14 -1.37 6.60
C LYS A 202 -19.14 -2.59 5.67
N GLU A 203 -17.97 -3.16 5.40
CA GLU A 203 -17.82 -4.36 4.56
C GLU A 203 -18.55 -5.59 5.14
N ILE A 204 -18.38 -5.89 6.43
CA ILE A 204 -19.03 -7.06 7.03
C ILE A 204 -20.50 -6.86 7.38
N SER A 205 -20.91 -5.61 7.61
CA SER A 205 -22.30 -5.31 7.98
C SER A 205 -23.28 -5.71 6.89
N ASP A 206 -22.87 -5.67 5.62
CA ASP A 206 -23.71 -5.94 4.45
C ASP A 206 -25.07 -5.21 4.52
N GLY A 207 -25.05 -3.96 4.98
CA GLY A 207 -26.24 -3.11 5.15
C GLY A 207 -27.06 -3.35 6.44
N LYS A 208 -26.66 -4.28 7.31
CA LYS A 208 -27.31 -4.56 8.60
C LYS A 208 -26.71 -3.70 9.72
N GLU A 209 -27.52 -3.39 10.74
CA GLU A 209 -27.02 -2.70 11.95
C GLU A 209 -26.37 -3.69 12.92
N ILE A 210 -25.08 -3.48 13.21
CA ILE A 210 -24.32 -4.25 14.18
C ILE A 210 -24.71 -3.83 15.59
N ALA A 211 -25.02 -4.80 16.45
CA ALA A 211 -25.29 -4.59 17.88
C ALA A 211 -24.06 -4.85 18.75
N ASN A 212 -23.23 -5.83 18.38
CA ASN A 212 -22.05 -6.21 19.15
C ASN A 212 -20.98 -6.89 18.28
N LEU A 213 -19.71 -6.79 18.71
CA LEU A 213 -18.56 -7.43 18.08
C LEU A 213 -17.71 -8.13 19.14
N SER A 214 -17.35 -9.39 18.90
CA SER A 214 -16.48 -10.15 19.80
C SER A 214 -15.42 -10.93 19.04
N PHE A 215 -14.16 -10.70 19.39
CA PHE A 215 -12.99 -11.44 18.87
C PHE A 215 -12.54 -12.57 19.82
N ARG A 216 -13.28 -12.74 20.93
CA ARG A 216 -12.93 -13.57 22.09
C ARG A 216 -14.16 -14.27 22.68
N ASP A 217 -15.19 -14.49 21.88
CA ASP A 217 -16.36 -15.24 22.31
C ASP A 217 -15.94 -16.70 22.57
N LYS A 218 -16.21 -17.20 23.79
CA LYS A 218 -15.79 -18.52 24.24
C LYS A 218 -16.65 -19.67 23.67
N SER A 219 -17.77 -19.36 23.01
CA SER A 219 -18.60 -20.35 22.32
C SER A 219 -18.02 -20.78 20.97
N VAL A 220 -17.02 -20.05 20.45
CA VAL A 220 -16.34 -20.32 19.19
C VAL A 220 -14.83 -20.47 19.39
N PRO A 221 -14.09 -21.08 18.43
CA PRO A 221 -12.64 -21.17 18.51
C PRO A 221 -11.97 -19.79 18.64
N TYR A 222 -10.90 -19.74 19.43
CA TYR A 222 -10.12 -18.52 19.65
C TYR A 222 -9.66 -17.88 18.34
N GLY A 223 -9.80 -16.55 18.24
CA GLY A 223 -9.43 -15.78 17.04
C GLY A 223 -10.50 -15.74 15.95
N THR A 224 -11.71 -16.22 16.26
CA THR A 224 -12.90 -16.08 15.42
C THR A 224 -13.62 -14.78 15.76
N LEU A 225 -14.07 -14.04 14.74
CA LEU A 225 -14.92 -12.86 14.93
C LEU A 225 -16.39 -13.29 14.97
N VAL A 226 -17.10 -12.87 16.01
CA VAL A 226 -18.56 -12.97 16.13
C VAL A 226 -19.16 -11.58 16.00
N VAL A 227 -20.16 -11.46 15.12
CA VAL A 227 -20.94 -10.24 14.89
C VAL A 227 -22.39 -10.54 15.27
N ASP A 228 -22.92 -9.81 16.24
CA ASP A 228 -24.34 -9.85 16.58
C ASP A 228 -25.01 -8.61 15.98
N TYR A 229 -26.13 -8.79 15.29
CA TYR A 229 -26.89 -7.73 14.63
C TYR A 229 -28.14 -7.34 15.44
N LYS A 230 -28.62 -6.11 15.29
CA LYS A 230 -29.82 -5.62 16.01
C LYS A 230 -31.10 -6.35 15.64
N ASN A 231 -31.14 -6.98 14.46
CA ASN A 231 -32.27 -7.83 14.02
C ASN A 231 -32.26 -9.23 14.69
N GLY A 232 -31.29 -9.52 15.57
CA GLY A 232 -31.13 -10.81 16.25
C GLY A 232 -30.28 -11.84 15.49
N GLU A 233 -29.80 -11.52 14.28
CA GLU A 233 -28.91 -12.40 13.53
C GLU A 233 -27.51 -12.44 14.16
N ARG A 234 -26.86 -13.61 14.08
CA ARG A 234 -25.47 -13.81 14.50
C ARG A 234 -24.64 -14.38 13.35
N GLN A 235 -23.50 -13.76 13.08
CA GLN A 235 -22.53 -14.21 12.08
C GLN A 235 -21.22 -14.59 12.74
N VAL A 236 -20.63 -15.70 12.30
CA VAL A 236 -19.33 -16.21 12.77
C VAL A 236 -18.35 -16.21 11.60
N ILE A 237 -17.26 -15.45 11.73
CA ILE A 237 -16.25 -15.25 10.69
C ILE A 237 -14.94 -15.89 11.15
N TYR A 238 -14.65 -17.08 10.61
CA TYR A 238 -13.39 -17.78 10.84
C TYR A 238 -12.25 -17.15 10.03
N ASN A 239 -11.03 -17.16 10.60
CA ASN A 239 -9.85 -16.57 9.97
C ASN A 239 -10.09 -15.13 9.51
N ASP A 240 -10.78 -14.34 10.35
CA ASP A 240 -11.14 -12.96 10.06
C ASP A 240 -9.89 -12.15 9.59
N PRO A 241 -9.91 -11.59 8.36
CA PRO A 241 -8.84 -10.76 7.85
C PRO A 241 -8.49 -9.59 8.75
N TYR A 242 -9.48 -8.92 9.38
CA TYR A 242 -9.20 -7.81 10.29
C TYR A 242 -8.41 -8.30 11.50
N TYR A 243 -8.92 -9.30 12.22
CA TYR A 243 -8.19 -9.84 13.36
C TYR A 243 -6.78 -10.36 13.00
N LEU A 244 -6.61 -11.00 11.83
CA LEU A 244 -5.29 -11.41 11.33
C LEU A 244 -4.38 -10.20 11.04
N GLY A 245 -4.89 -9.15 10.40
CA GLY A 245 -4.16 -7.91 10.14
C GLY A 245 -3.71 -7.19 11.42
N PHE A 246 -4.57 -7.18 12.44
CA PHE A 246 -4.24 -6.66 13.77
C PHE A 246 -3.07 -7.43 14.40
N ASN A 247 -3.15 -8.77 14.45
CA ASN A 247 -2.10 -9.60 15.05
C ASN A 247 -0.75 -9.48 14.34
N ARG A 248 -0.77 -9.11 13.05
CA ARG A 248 0.41 -8.89 12.22
C ARG A 248 0.89 -7.44 12.25
N ASP A 249 0.28 -6.56 13.05
CA ASP A 249 0.68 -5.16 13.17
C ASP A 249 0.58 -4.35 11.85
N LEU A 250 -0.35 -4.72 10.96
CA LEU A 250 -0.42 -4.17 9.58
C LEU A 250 -0.91 -2.71 9.52
N TYR A 251 -1.73 -2.29 10.48
CA TYR A 251 -2.32 -0.94 10.55
C TYR A 251 -2.21 -0.38 11.97
N LYS A 252 -1.04 -0.56 12.57
CA LYS A 252 -0.69 -0.10 13.92
C LYS A 252 -0.24 1.36 13.93
N ASP A 253 -0.61 2.08 14.98
CA ASP A 253 -0.19 3.48 15.18
C ASP A 253 1.33 3.61 15.39
N ALA A 254 1.92 4.71 14.91
CA ALA A 254 3.36 4.98 15.08
C ALA A 254 3.78 5.09 16.56
N SER A 255 2.92 5.64 17.43
CA SER A 255 3.18 5.72 18.88
C SER A 255 3.17 4.33 19.55
N CYS A 256 2.55 3.34 18.92
CA CYS A 256 2.60 1.95 19.35
C CYS A 256 3.80 1.18 18.78
N ALA A 257 4.51 1.71 17.79
CA ALA A 257 5.73 1.10 17.25
C ALA A 257 6.96 1.38 18.14
N ASP A 258 6.99 2.53 18.80
CA ASP A 258 7.91 2.88 19.90
C ASP A 258 7.10 3.33 21.13
N CYS A 259 6.61 2.35 21.90
CA CYS A 259 5.70 2.62 23.01
C CYS A 259 6.46 2.74 24.34
N ARG A 260 6.54 3.95 24.89
CA ARG A 260 7.15 4.19 26.22
C ARG A 260 6.42 3.53 27.39
N PHE A 261 5.17 3.09 27.19
CA PHE A 261 4.34 2.49 28.24
C PHE A 261 4.19 0.97 28.11
N ALA A 262 4.83 0.35 27.11
CA ALA A 262 4.88 -1.11 27.02
C ALA A 262 5.81 -1.72 28.09
N PRO A 263 7.02 -1.15 28.35
CA PRO A 263 7.92 -1.65 29.39
C PRO A 263 7.40 -1.46 30.82
N LEU A 264 8.11 -2.12 31.74
CA LEU A 264 8.05 -1.84 33.17
C LEU A 264 8.87 -0.57 33.49
N PRO A 265 8.55 0.15 34.58
CA PRO A 265 7.36 -0.03 35.43
C PRO A 265 6.06 0.38 34.70
N ARG A 266 4.95 -0.28 35.06
CA ARG A 266 3.63 -0.07 34.42
C ARG A 266 2.83 1.02 35.14
N PRO A 267 2.02 1.83 34.43
CA PRO A 267 1.38 3.00 35.02
C PRO A 267 0.15 2.70 35.88
N GLY A 268 -0.53 1.57 35.68
CA GLY A 268 -1.70 1.18 36.48
C GLY A 268 -1.31 0.71 37.88
N ASP A 269 -2.24 0.74 38.82
CA ASP A 269 -2.03 0.19 40.16
C ASP A 269 -1.97 -1.35 40.10
N ILE A 270 -2.75 -1.91 39.17
CA ILE A 270 -2.64 -3.29 38.72
C ILE A 270 -2.55 -3.32 37.18
N THR A 271 -1.72 -4.20 36.63
CA THR A 271 -1.72 -4.50 35.19
C THR A 271 -2.38 -5.84 34.95
N ILE A 272 -3.29 -5.92 33.97
CA ILE A 272 -3.92 -7.19 33.59
C ILE A 272 -3.75 -7.49 32.10
N GLY A 273 -3.76 -8.78 31.74
CA GLY A 273 -3.75 -9.23 30.36
C GLY A 273 -3.88 -10.74 30.26
N ASP A 274 -3.66 -11.29 29.07
CA ASP A 274 -3.67 -12.74 28.88
C ASP A 274 -2.40 -13.39 29.46
N PHE A 275 -2.56 -14.50 30.16
CA PHE A 275 -1.44 -15.32 30.60
C PHE A 275 -1.04 -16.27 29.45
N TRP A 276 -0.26 -15.77 28.49
CA TRP A 276 0.24 -16.59 27.38
C TRP A 276 1.12 -17.74 27.86
N GLU A 277 1.00 -18.87 27.17
CA GLU A 277 1.78 -20.10 27.44
C GLU A 277 1.61 -20.63 28.88
N TYR A 278 0.43 -20.41 29.48
CA TYR A 278 0.13 -20.87 30.84
C TYR A 278 0.34 -22.38 31.02
N ASP A 279 0.15 -23.15 29.96
CA ASP A 279 0.27 -24.60 29.88
C ASP A 279 1.71 -25.10 30.08
N LYS A 280 2.71 -24.21 30.08
CA LYS A 280 4.11 -24.53 30.45
C LYS A 280 4.39 -24.44 31.95
N LEU A 281 3.51 -23.81 32.71
CA LEU A 281 3.63 -23.66 34.16
C LEU A 281 2.51 -24.39 34.91
N PHE A 282 1.33 -24.44 34.34
CA PHE A 282 0.11 -24.91 34.99
C PHE A 282 -0.56 -25.99 34.13
N HIS A 283 0.07 -27.16 34.07
CA HIS A 283 -0.34 -28.28 33.21
C HIS A 283 -1.77 -28.79 33.51
N ASP A 284 -2.21 -28.63 34.76
CA ASP A 284 -3.51 -29.11 35.24
C ASP A 284 -4.66 -28.11 35.01
N TYR A 285 -4.38 -26.92 34.44
CA TYR A 285 -5.40 -25.90 34.21
C TYR A 285 -5.94 -25.94 32.77
N ASP A 286 -7.26 -26.11 32.62
CA ASP A 286 -7.93 -25.97 31.32
C ASP A 286 -8.09 -24.50 30.94
N GLY A 287 -7.03 -23.93 30.36
CA GLY A 287 -7.04 -22.52 29.96
C GLY A 287 -7.83 -22.18 28.70
N ARG A 288 -8.59 -23.13 28.11
CA ARG A 288 -9.66 -22.78 27.16
C ARG A 288 -10.69 -21.85 27.78
N LYS A 289 -10.83 -21.87 29.11
CA LYS A 289 -11.68 -20.96 29.88
C LYS A 289 -11.08 -19.57 30.09
N GLY A 290 -9.82 -19.34 29.71
CA GLY A 290 -9.10 -18.08 29.91
C GLY A 290 -8.36 -18.02 31.24
N LEU A 291 -7.18 -17.38 31.23
CA LEU A 291 -6.35 -17.16 32.42
C LEU A 291 -5.69 -15.78 32.28
N SER A 292 -5.88 -14.92 33.28
CA SER A 292 -5.29 -13.59 33.29
C SER A 292 -3.92 -13.58 33.95
N CYS A 293 -3.00 -12.83 33.38
CA CYS A 293 -1.85 -12.30 34.08
C CYS A 293 -2.28 -11.07 34.89
N VAL A 294 -1.82 -10.97 36.13
CA VAL A 294 -2.05 -9.86 37.05
C VAL A 294 -0.71 -9.42 37.62
N LEU A 295 -0.33 -8.16 37.39
CA LEU A 295 0.87 -7.54 37.96
C LEU A 295 0.48 -6.51 39.02
N VAL A 296 1.11 -6.59 40.19
CA VAL A 296 0.82 -5.73 41.34
C VAL A 296 1.86 -4.63 41.42
N ASN A 297 1.49 -3.40 41.04
CA ASN A 297 2.45 -2.35 40.75
C ASN A 297 2.68 -1.38 41.91
N ASN A 298 1.76 -1.31 42.87
CA ASN A 298 1.85 -0.47 44.07
C ASN A 298 0.89 -0.96 45.18
N GLU A 299 0.76 -0.17 46.25
CA GLU A 299 -0.06 -0.52 47.42
C GLU A 299 -1.55 -0.61 47.11
N SER A 300 -2.12 0.32 46.34
CA SER A 300 -3.50 0.21 45.87
C SER A 300 -3.70 -1.04 45.01
N GLY A 301 -2.68 -1.45 44.25
CA GLY A 301 -2.66 -2.73 43.56
C GLY A 301 -2.69 -3.95 44.49
N ARG A 302 -2.08 -3.87 45.68
CA ARG A 302 -2.15 -4.93 46.70
C ARG A 302 -3.55 -5.04 47.29
N GLU A 303 -4.21 -3.92 47.57
CA GLU A 303 -5.61 -3.91 47.99
C GLU A 303 -6.50 -4.62 46.95
N MET A 304 -6.30 -4.28 45.67
CA MET A 304 -7.01 -4.91 44.55
C MET A 304 -6.69 -6.42 44.43
N LEU A 305 -5.47 -6.84 44.78
CA LEU A 305 -5.09 -8.25 44.77
C LEU A 305 -5.88 -9.07 45.81
N GLU A 306 -6.14 -8.51 46.99
CA GLU A 306 -6.96 -9.20 48.01
C GLU A 306 -8.38 -9.44 47.51
N VAL A 307 -8.98 -8.43 46.87
CA VAL A 307 -10.29 -8.56 46.21
C VAL A 307 -10.27 -9.68 45.15
N LEU A 308 -9.19 -9.75 44.35
CA LEU A 308 -9.04 -10.82 43.38
C LEU A 308 -8.96 -12.19 44.07
N ARG A 309 -8.19 -12.34 45.17
CA ARG A 309 -8.09 -13.61 45.91
C ARG A 309 -9.44 -14.13 46.37
N GLU A 310 -10.31 -13.26 46.88
CA GLU A 310 -11.66 -13.63 47.33
C GLU A 310 -12.55 -14.13 46.18
N SER A 311 -12.35 -13.60 44.98
CA SER A 311 -13.14 -13.95 43.78
C SER A 311 -12.57 -15.11 42.95
N ALA A 312 -11.40 -15.65 43.33
CA ALA A 312 -10.63 -16.58 42.51
C ALA A 312 -11.19 -18.00 42.54
N SER A 313 -11.41 -18.60 41.36
CA SER A 313 -11.48 -20.06 41.23
C SER A 313 -10.09 -20.69 41.05
N PHE A 314 -9.13 -19.90 40.55
CA PHE A 314 -7.74 -20.30 40.40
C PHE A 314 -6.85 -19.08 40.57
N MET A 315 -5.84 -19.19 41.44
CA MET A 315 -4.81 -18.17 41.58
C MET A 315 -3.49 -18.80 41.98
N LYS A 316 -2.42 -18.52 41.23
CA LYS A 316 -1.06 -18.97 41.54
C LYS A 316 -0.07 -17.88 41.21
N ARG A 317 0.97 -17.76 42.04
CA ARG A 317 2.09 -16.86 41.76
C ARG A 317 2.87 -17.38 40.54
N ALA A 318 3.37 -16.46 39.72
CA ALA A 318 4.21 -16.77 38.56
C ALA A 318 5.48 -15.91 38.57
N GLY A 319 6.52 -16.39 37.90
CA GLY A 319 7.74 -15.61 37.69
C GLY A 319 7.50 -14.48 36.69
N LEU A 320 7.91 -13.26 37.04
CA LEU A 320 7.78 -12.09 36.16
C LEU A 320 8.51 -12.30 34.81
N ASP A 321 9.67 -12.95 34.83
CA ASP A 321 10.43 -13.24 33.61
C ASP A 321 9.71 -14.18 32.65
N PHE A 322 8.92 -15.12 33.17
CA PHE A 322 8.08 -15.98 32.33
C PHE A 322 7.06 -15.14 31.56
N VAL A 323 6.35 -14.26 32.26
CA VAL A 323 5.35 -13.39 31.65
C VAL A 323 6.01 -12.42 30.67
N LYS A 324 7.16 -11.83 31.01
CA LYS A 324 7.92 -10.94 30.11
C LYS A 324 8.33 -11.62 28.80
N ARG A 325 8.60 -12.92 28.82
CA ARG A 325 8.98 -13.69 27.63
C ARG A 325 7.84 -13.86 26.62
N PHE A 326 6.61 -14.00 27.10
CA PHE A 326 5.47 -14.37 26.26
C PHE A 326 4.44 -13.24 26.07
N ASN A 327 4.57 -12.14 26.81
CA ASN A 327 3.76 -10.94 26.65
C ASN A 327 4.59 -9.75 26.15
N ARG A 328 3.92 -8.69 25.66
CA ARG A 328 4.61 -7.49 25.17
C ARG A 328 5.05 -6.59 26.33
N PHE A 329 6.34 -6.58 26.62
CA PHE A 329 7.01 -5.58 27.48
C PHE A 329 8.09 -4.76 26.76
N ASN A 330 8.37 -5.07 25.49
CA ASN A 330 9.32 -4.28 24.71
C ASN A 330 8.66 -3.01 24.17
N ALA A 331 9.36 -1.88 24.32
CA ALA A 331 8.94 -0.58 23.79
C ALA A 331 8.81 -0.65 22.25
N VAL A 332 9.90 -1.07 21.61
CA VAL A 332 10.02 -1.12 20.16
C VAL A 332 9.41 -2.41 19.62
N ARG A 333 8.39 -2.26 18.78
CA ARG A 333 7.78 -3.33 17.98
C ARG A 333 7.33 -2.71 16.67
N LYS A 334 8.16 -2.78 15.63
CA LYS A 334 7.87 -2.18 14.31
C LYS A 334 6.54 -2.69 13.73
N GLY A 335 5.87 -1.87 12.93
CA GLY A 335 4.70 -2.30 12.15
C GLY A 335 5.09 -3.28 11.04
N ASP A 336 4.09 -3.94 10.43
CA ASP A 336 4.34 -4.78 9.26
C ASP A 336 4.91 -3.94 8.12
N VAL A 337 5.92 -4.48 7.42
CA VAL A 337 6.55 -3.80 6.27
C VAL A 337 5.57 -3.55 5.14
N MET A 338 4.47 -4.31 5.05
CA MET A 338 3.43 -4.16 4.03
C MET A 338 2.37 -3.11 4.40
N SER A 339 2.49 -2.43 5.56
CA SER A 339 1.55 -1.36 5.95
C SER A 339 1.37 -0.28 4.85
N PRO A 340 2.42 0.22 4.17
CA PRO A 340 2.25 1.16 3.06
C PRO A 340 1.40 0.60 1.91
N ARG A 341 1.51 -0.71 1.63
CA ARG A 341 0.71 -1.35 0.59
C ARG A 341 -0.76 -1.43 0.97
N LEU A 342 -1.08 -1.69 2.23
CA LEU A 342 -2.46 -1.69 2.71
C LEU A 342 -3.12 -0.35 2.40
N TYR A 343 -2.53 0.77 2.83
CA TYR A 343 -3.11 2.09 2.58
C TYR A 343 -3.13 2.45 1.09
N TYR A 344 -2.13 2.01 0.30
CA TYR A 344 -2.17 2.14 -1.15
C TYR A 344 -3.41 1.45 -1.77
N MET A 345 -3.71 0.22 -1.35
CA MET A 345 -4.88 -0.52 -1.83
C MET A 345 -6.21 0.09 -1.36
N LEU A 346 -6.28 0.54 -0.10
CA LEU A 346 -7.49 1.18 0.44
C LEU A 346 -7.79 2.52 -0.25
N ASN A 347 -6.76 3.30 -0.56
CA ASN A 347 -6.91 4.57 -1.30
C ASN A 347 -7.38 4.35 -2.75
N ARG A 348 -7.15 3.16 -3.31
CA ARG A 348 -7.70 2.73 -4.60
C ARG A 348 -9.12 2.16 -4.50
N GLY A 349 -9.71 2.13 -3.30
CA GLY A 349 -11.07 1.64 -3.07
C GLY A 349 -11.20 0.12 -2.96
N HIS A 350 -10.10 -0.62 -2.80
CA HIS A 350 -10.19 -2.06 -2.58
C HIS A 350 -10.83 -2.39 -1.22
N PRO A 351 -11.61 -3.49 -1.12
CA PRO A 351 -12.14 -3.98 0.16
C PRO A 351 -11.04 -4.20 1.19
N VAL A 352 -11.35 -4.00 2.46
CA VAL A 352 -10.38 -4.16 3.56
C VAL A 352 -9.95 -5.62 3.66
N ALA A 353 -10.88 -6.57 3.56
CA ALA A 353 -10.54 -8.00 3.62
C ALA A 353 -9.58 -8.42 2.49
N LYS A 354 -9.82 -7.97 1.26
CA LYS A 354 -8.94 -8.20 0.10
C LYS A 354 -7.56 -7.60 0.38
N SER A 355 -7.52 -6.34 0.80
CA SER A 355 -6.28 -5.58 1.00
C SER A 355 -5.38 -6.19 2.09
N ILE A 356 -5.97 -6.57 3.24
CA ILE A 356 -5.22 -7.24 4.30
C ILE A 356 -4.70 -8.60 3.81
N THR A 357 -5.55 -9.40 3.17
CA THR A 357 -5.16 -10.71 2.65
C THR A 357 -4.02 -10.61 1.64
N TYR A 358 -4.09 -9.63 0.73
CA TYR A 358 -3.07 -9.41 -0.30
C TYR A 358 -1.74 -8.98 0.29
N CYS A 359 -1.77 -8.13 1.32
CA CYS A 359 -0.56 -7.74 2.06
C CYS A 359 0.07 -8.92 2.82
N LEU A 360 -0.72 -9.64 3.62
CA LEU A 360 -0.21 -10.72 4.47
C LEU A 360 0.31 -11.91 3.65
N LYS A 361 -0.38 -12.26 2.56
CA LYS A 361 -0.01 -13.39 1.69
C LYS A 361 0.88 -12.99 0.51
N ARG A 362 1.25 -11.70 0.39
CA ARG A 362 1.98 -11.13 -0.76
C ARG A 362 1.37 -11.54 -2.10
N ARG A 363 0.04 -11.38 -2.23
CA ARG A 363 -0.72 -11.72 -3.44
C ARG A 363 -0.85 -10.53 -4.38
N TYR A 364 -0.94 -10.82 -5.66
CA TYR A 364 -1.09 -9.88 -6.78
C TYR A 364 -1.97 -10.55 -7.84
N ASP A 365 -2.60 -9.74 -8.67
CA ASP A 365 -3.46 -10.23 -9.74
C ASP A 365 -2.62 -10.57 -10.99
N VAL A 366 -1.68 -9.70 -11.35
CA VAL A 366 -0.88 -9.84 -12.58
C VAL A 366 0.61 -9.65 -12.30
N GLY A 367 1.44 -10.63 -12.66
CA GLY A 367 2.89 -10.51 -12.69
C GLY A 367 3.39 -10.13 -14.07
N ILE A 368 3.99 -8.95 -14.24
CA ILE A 368 4.43 -8.40 -15.53
C ILE A 368 5.95 -8.57 -15.66
N THR A 369 6.42 -9.15 -16.77
CA THR A 369 7.85 -9.24 -17.11
C THR A 369 8.15 -8.66 -18.49
N GLY A 370 9.38 -8.21 -18.70
CA GLY A 370 9.80 -7.56 -19.93
C GLY A 370 10.90 -6.52 -19.75
N PHE A 371 11.11 -5.64 -20.72
CA PHE A 371 12.15 -4.60 -20.71
C PHE A 371 11.81 -3.37 -19.87
N TRP A 372 11.33 -3.59 -18.65
CA TRP A 372 10.88 -2.52 -17.77
C TRP A 372 12.00 -1.90 -16.93
N ARG A 373 13.28 -2.28 -17.09
CA ARG A 373 14.48 -1.63 -16.50
C ARG A 373 15.65 -1.52 -17.47
N VAL A 374 15.39 -0.93 -18.63
CA VAL A 374 16.42 -0.66 -19.66
C VAL A 374 16.49 0.85 -19.87
N PRO A 375 17.67 1.49 -20.09
CA PRO A 375 17.80 2.92 -20.34
C PRO A 375 17.26 3.35 -21.71
N ASN A 376 16.00 3.03 -22.00
CA ASN A 376 15.27 3.24 -23.25
C ASN A 376 13.94 3.93 -22.92
N TYR A 377 13.71 5.11 -23.49
CA TYR A 377 12.48 5.88 -23.26
C TYR A 377 11.21 5.10 -23.60
N GLY A 378 11.22 4.43 -24.75
CA GLY A 378 10.10 3.61 -25.22
C GLY A 378 9.85 2.42 -24.30
N GLY A 379 10.89 1.66 -23.97
CA GLY A 379 10.78 0.53 -23.04
C GLY A 379 10.23 0.95 -21.68
N ASP A 380 10.86 1.90 -21.01
CA ASP A 380 10.44 2.35 -19.68
C ASP A 380 8.98 2.86 -19.68
N LEU A 381 8.59 3.65 -20.68
CA LEU A 381 7.22 4.19 -20.76
C LEU A 381 6.18 3.12 -21.10
N THR A 382 6.53 2.14 -21.93
CA THR A 382 5.62 1.04 -22.29
C THR A 382 5.22 0.20 -21.09
N TYR A 383 6.15 -0.10 -20.19
CA TYR A 383 5.82 -0.84 -18.96
C TYR A 383 5.18 0.03 -17.89
N TYR A 384 5.51 1.32 -17.83
CA TYR A 384 4.74 2.27 -17.01
C TYR A 384 3.29 2.33 -17.47
N ALA A 385 3.06 2.42 -18.78
CA ALA A 385 1.74 2.43 -19.39
C ALA A 385 0.98 1.11 -19.11
N LEU A 386 1.63 -0.04 -19.33
CA LEU A 386 1.01 -1.34 -19.05
C LEU A 386 0.67 -1.52 -17.57
N TYR A 387 1.58 -1.15 -16.66
CA TYR A 387 1.34 -1.18 -15.22
C TYR A 387 0.10 -0.37 -14.85
N ASN A 388 -0.02 0.85 -15.37
CA ASN A 388 -1.17 1.72 -15.08
C ASN A 388 -2.47 1.25 -15.74
N VAL A 389 -2.42 0.62 -16.92
CA VAL A 389 -3.60 -0.03 -17.52
C VAL A 389 -4.10 -1.16 -16.61
N ILE A 390 -3.20 -1.97 -16.03
CA ILE A 390 -3.60 -3.02 -15.07
C ILE A 390 -4.19 -2.39 -13.80
N LEU A 391 -3.65 -1.26 -13.32
CA LEU A 391 -4.26 -0.54 -12.21
C LEU A 391 -5.65 0.01 -12.55
N ASP A 392 -5.86 0.56 -13.74
CA ASP A 392 -7.15 1.09 -14.19
C ASP A 392 -8.20 -0.03 -14.41
N LEU A 393 -7.77 -1.30 -14.43
CA LEU A 393 -8.64 -2.48 -14.40
C LEU A 393 -8.98 -2.97 -12.98
N ASP A 394 -8.64 -2.19 -11.94
CA ASP A 394 -8.79 -2.57 -10.52
C ASP A 394 -8.05 -3.85 -10.12
N LEU A 395 -6.97 -4.14 -10.84
CA LEU A 395 -6.07 -5.25 -10.57
C LEU A 395 -4.78 -4.77 -9.88
N GLU A 396 -4.12 -5.69 -9.20
CA GLU A 396 -2.86 -5.48 -8.46
C GLU A 396 -1.66 -6.05 -9.24
N PRO A 397 -0.85 -5.22 -9.91
CA PRO A 397 0.33 -5.67 -10.65
C PRO A 397 1.57 -5.87 -9.75
N ILE A 398 2.45 -6.78 -10.15
CA ILE A 398 3.83 -6.89 -9.66
C ILE A 398 4.81 -6.98 -10.83
N MET A 399 5.89 -6.21 -10.77
CA MET A 399 6.93 -6.17 -11.80
C MET A 399 8.00 -7.23 -11.53
N ILE A 400 8.23 -8.09 -12.51
CA ILE A 400 9.13 -9.25 -12.44
C ILE A 400 10.31 -9.01 -13.38
N GLU A 401 11.51 -8.94 -12.81
CA GLU A 401 12.74 -8.78 -13.59
C GLU A 401 13.07 -10.06 -14.36
N ALA A 402 13.71 -9.92 -15.52
CA ALA A 402 14.23 -11.07 -16.24
C ALA A 402 15.34 -11.77 -15.43
N CYS A 403 15.26 -13.10 -15.34
CA CYS A 403 16.32 -13.91 -14.76
C CYS A 403 17.45 -14.06 -15.79
N ASP A 404 18.57 -13.35 -15.58
CA ASP A 404 19.79 -13.51 -16.36
C ASP A 404 20.84 -14.30 -15.53
N PRO A 405 21.24 -15.51 -15.96
CA PRO A 405 22.25 -16.33 -15.26
C PRO A 405 23.62 -15.63 -15.13
N LYS A 406 23.92 -14.65 -15.98
CA LYS A 406 25.17 -13.87 -15.94
C LYS A 406 25.12 -12.73 -14.92
N MET A 407 23.96 -12.41 -14.37
CA MET A 407 23.85 -11.41 -13.30
C MET A 407 24.30 -11.99 -11.96
N THR A 408 25.31 -11.36 -11.36
CA THR A 408 25.76 -11.68 -10.01
C THR A 408 24.77 -11.14 -8.96
N LYS A 409 24.72 -11.82 -7.81
CA LYS A 409 23.90 -11.41 -6.67
C LYS A 409 24.32 -10.00 -6.20
N GLY A 410 23.49 -8.99 -6.45
CA GLY A 410 23.70 -7.62 -5.96
C GLY A 410 24.03 -6.55 -7.00
N SER A 411 24.16 -6.89 -8.28
CA SER A 411 24.26 -5.89 -9.35
C SER A 411 22.87 -5.63 -9.96
N PRO A 412 22.25 -4.45 -9.75
CA PRO A 412 21.00 -4.13 -10.42
C PRO A 412 21.22 -4.11 -11.94
N PRO A 413 20.19 -4.40 -12.76
CA PRO A 413 20.24 -4.04 -14.17
C PRO A 413 20.44 -2.51 -14.29
N GLY A 414 21.01 -2.05 -15.41
CA GLY A 414 21.43 -0.66 -15.60
C GLY A 414 20.37 0.39 -15.25
N PRO A 415 20.76 1.66 -15.04
CA PRO A 415 19.85 2.70 -14.57
C PRO A 415 18.69 2.91 -15.54
N SER A 416 17.48 3.03 -15.00
CA SER A 416 16.29 3.45 -15.75
C SER A 416 16.37 4.94 -16.10
N ARG A 417 15.65 5.34 -17.16
CA ARG A 417 15.38 6.76 -17.45
C ARG A 417 14.14 7.29 -16.73
N LEU A 418 13.32 6.43 -16.12
CA LEU A 418 12.15 6.82 -15.33
C LEU A 418 12.55 6.88 -13.85
N GLU A 419 12.49 8.08 -13.25
CA GLU A 419 13.01 8.30 -11.88
C GLU A 419 12.15 7.61 -10.82
N THR A 420 10.84 7.51 -11.05
CA THR A 420 9.93 6.85 -10.11
C THR A 420 9.04 5.85 -10.83
N LYS A 421 9.29 4.57 -10.58
CA LYS A 421 8.72 3.49 -11.38
C LYS A 421 7.45 2.94 -10.78
N TYR A 422 7.62 2.19 -9.70
CA TYR A 422 6.58 1.39 -9.08
C TYR A 422 6.82 1.42 -7.57
N PRO A 423 5.78 1.36 -6.74
CA PRO A 423 5.98 1.17 -5.31
C PRO A 423 6.89 -0.04 -5.06
N TRP A 424 7.79 0.06 -4.08
CA TRP A 424 8.76 -1.02 -3.80
C TRP A 424 8.06 -2.37 -3.55
N PHE A 425 6.85 -2.33 -3.01
CA PHE A 425 6.02 -3.50 -2.74
C PHE A 425 5.34 -4.08 -3.99
N ASN A 426 5.42 -3.43 -5.15
CA ASN A 426 4.99 -3.96 -6.45
C ASN A 426 6.18 -4.38 -7.33
N ILE A 427 7.36 -4.59 -6.71
CA ILE A 427 8.56 -5.10 -7.38
C ILE A 427 8.89 -6.46 -6.78
N ALA A 428 8.96 -7.50 -7.62
CA ALA A 428 9.35 -8.83 -7.18
C ALA A 428 10.82 -8.86 -6.73
N PRO A 429 11.18 -9.77 -5.81
CA PRO A 429 12.59 -10.08 -5.54
C PRO A 429 13.32 -10.43 -6.83
N TRP A 430 14.62 -10.15 -6.87
CA TRP A 430 15.45 -10.59 -7.99
C TRP A 430 15.74 -12.09 -7.89
N TYR A 431 15.53 -12.79 -8.99
CA TYR A 431 15.79 -14.21 -9.12
C TYR A 431 17.06 -14.39 -9.96
N THR A 432 18.01 -15.18 -9.44
CA THR A 432 19.27 -15.50 -10.14
C THR A 432 19.20 -16.82 -10.90
N ASP A 433 18.07 -17.52 -10.78
CA ASP A 433 17.83 -18.81 -11.41
C ASP A 433 16.31 -18.99 -11.61
N ILE A 434 15.95 -19.69 -12.69
CA ILE A 434 14.57 -19.83 -13.14
C ILE A 434 13.71 -20.68 -12.18
N GLU A 435 14.29 -21.66 -11.49
CA GLU A 435 13.57 -22.48 -10.52
C GLU A 435 13.16 -21.64 -9.30
N LYS A 436 14.01 -20.72 -8.87
CA LYS A 436 13.64 -19.74 -7.83
C LYS A 436 12.56 -18.78 -8.32
N GLN A 437 12.62 -18.36 -9.59
CA GLN A 437 11.61 -17.50 -10.19
C GLN A 437 10.23 -18.16 -10.20
N ARG A 438 10.13 -19.51 -10.22
CA ARG A 438 8.86 -20.23 -10.12
C ARG A 438 8.07 -19.91 -8.85
N GLU A 439 8.71 -19.44 -7.77
CA GLU A 439 8.03 -19.02 -6.53
C GLU A 439 6.92 -17.99 -6.81
N ILE A 440 7.12 -17.13 -7.82
CA ILE A 440 6.16 -16.08 -8.18
C ILE A 440 4.78 -16.63 -8.56
N ASN A 441 4.71 -17.87 -9.06
CA ASN A 441 3.45 -18.54 -9.36
C ASN A 441 2.57 -18.63 -8.11
N HIS A 442 3.11 -18.77 -6.90
CA HIS A 442 2.29 -18.82 -5.68
C HIS A 442 1.75 -17.45 -5.25
N ARG A 443 2.17 -16.36 -5.90
CA ARG A 443 1.84 -14.99 -5.53
C ARG A 443 0.94 -14.29 -6.55
N VAL A 444 0.91 -14.72 -7.80
CA VAL A 444 0.16 -14.06 -8.89
C VAL A 444 -0.91 -14.97 -9.48
N TYR A 445 -2.04 -14.44 -9.95
CA TYR A 445 -3.03 -15.23 -10.70
C TYR A 445 -2.63 -15.37 -12.17
N THR A 446 -2.17 -14.29 -12.80
CA THR A 446 -1.74 -14.25 -14.19
C THR A 446 -0.27 -13.86 -14.31
N LEU A 447 0.46 -14.52 -15.20
CA LEU A 447 1.79 -14.11 -15.65
C LEU A 447 1.67 -13.47 -17.03
N MET A 448 2.24 -12.28 -17.18
CA MET A 448 2.14 -11.47 -18.38
C MET A 448 3.53 -11.07 -18.88
N VAL A 449 3.72 -11.17 -20.20
CA VAL A 449 4.89 -10.63 -20.90
C VAL A 449 4.45 -9.64 -21.98
N GLY A 450 5.32 -8.69 -22.29
CA GLY A 450 5.10 -7.65 -23.28
C GLY A 450 4.79 -6.30 -22.62
N SER A 451 4.77 -5.19 -23.33
CA SER A 451 4.97 -5.03 -24.79
C SER A 451 6.46 -4.86 -25.16
N ASP A 452 6.75 -4.49 -26.41
CA ASP A 452 8.06 -4.30 -27.04
C ASP A 452 8.71 -5.56 -27.62
N GLN A 453 9.94 -5.43 -28.15
CA GLN A 453 10.66 -6.45 -28.92
C GLN A 453 11.16 -7.64 -28.07
N VAL A 454 10.33 -8.12 -27.16
CA VAL A 454 10.60 -9.20 -26.20
C VAL A 454 10.78 -10.57 -26.86
N TRP A 455 10.43 -10.70 -28.15
CA TRP A 455 10.61 -11.92 -28.94
C TRP A 455 11.57 -11.74 -30.13
N ASN A 456 12.45 -10.74 -30.08
CA ASN A 456 13.49 -10.54 -31.07
C ASN A 456 14.80 -11.25 -30.64
N PRO A 457 15.19 -12.38 -31.26
CA PRO A 457 16.40 -13.12 -30.88
C PRO A 457 17.70 -12.33 -31.08
N LYS A 458 17.68 -11.28 -31.92
CA LYS A 458 18.86 -10.40 -32.09
C LYS A 458 19.09 -9.44 -30.91
N LEU A 459 18.07 -9.22 -30.08
CA LEU A 459 18.14 -8.30 -28.93
C LEU A 459 18.30 -9.02 -27.59
N ILE A 460 18.07 -10.33 -27.57
CA ILE A 460 17.87 -11.10 -26.34
C ILE A 460 18.68 -12.39 -26.42
N ASN A 461 19.45 -12.69 -25.37
CA ASN A 461 20.14 -13.98 -25.26
C ASN A 461 19.18 -15.10 -24.79
N SER A 462 19.57 -16.36 -24.95
CA SER A 462 18.74 -17.53 -24.62
C SER A 462 18.25 -17.58 -23.16
N GLY A 463 19.04 -17.09 -22.19
CA GLY A 463 18.63 -17.05 -20.78
C GLY A 463 17.49 -16.07 -20.51
N ILE A 464 17.59 -14.84 -21.05
CA ILE A 464 16.54 -13.83 -20.95
C ILE A 464 15.30 -14.26 -21.76
N MET A 465 15.48 -14.97 -22.87
CA MET A 465 14.37 -15.45 -23.70
C MET A 465 13.44 -16.40 -22.93
N GLY A 466 13.98 -17.25 -22.04
CA GLY A 466 13.16 -18.11 -21.17
C GLY A 466 12.18 -17.29 -20.32
N CYS A 467 12.60 -16.13 -19.80
CA CYS A 467 11.73 -15.25 -19.04
C CYS A 467 10.65 -14.60 -19.90
N TYR A 468 11.01 -14.12 -21.09
CA TYR A 468 10.08 -13.45 -21.99
C TYR A 468 9.18 -14.40 -22.80
N THR A 469 9.38 -15.69 -22.64
CA THR A 469 8.46 -16.75 -23.08
C THR A 469 7.72 -17.39 -21.90
N LEU A 470 7.86 -16.82 -20.70
CA LEU A 470 7.22 -17.27 -19.46
C LEU A 470 7.54 -18.73 -19.10
N ASP A 471 8.77 -19.20 -19.33
CA ASP A 471 9.14 -20.60 -19.08
C ASP A 471 8.97 -21.04 -17.62
N PHE A 472 9.16 -20.09 -16.68
CA PHE A 472 8.92 -20.30 -15.25
C PHE A 472 7.43 -20.47 -14.87
N ALA A 473 6.49 -20.25 -15.80
CA ALA A 473 5.07 -20.46 -15.55
C ALA A 473 4.73 -21.96 -15.42
N VAL A 474 4.00 -22.30 -14.36
CA VAL A 474 3.48 -23.66 -14.14
C VAL A 474 2.20 -23.91 -14.96
N PRO A 475 1.86 -25.17 -15.32
CA PRO A 475 0.78 -25.46 -16.27
C PRO A 475 -0.60 -24.89 -15.92
N TRP A 476 -0.92 -24.78 -14.62
CA TRP A 476 -2.21 -24.24 -14.15
C TRP A 476 -2.26 -22.71 -14.10
N ARG A 477 -1.14 -22.01 -14.35
CA ARG A 477 -1.10 -20.54 -14.32
C ARG A 477 -1.68 -19.97 -15.61
N ASN A 478 -2.45 -18.88 -15.50
CA ASN A 478 -2.82 -18.11 -16.67
C ASN A 478 -1.60 -17.36 -17.23
N THR A 479 -1.40 -17.41 -18.55
CA THR A 479 -0.24 -16.81 -19.23
C THR A 479 -0.70 -15.94 -20.39
N VAL A 480 -0.25 -14.70 -20.39
CA VAL A 480 -0.65 -13.68 -21.36
C VAL A 480 0.57 -13.05 -22.00
N ALA A 481 0.59 -12.95 -23.32
CA ALA A 481 1.46 -12.06 -24.06
C ALA A 481 0.63 -10.87 -24.55
N TYR A 482 0.90 -9.68 -24.02
CA TYR A 482 0.20 -8.46 -24.42
C TYR A 482 1.07 -7.59 -25.32
N SER A 483 0.62 -7.39 -26.57
CA SER A 483 1.31 -6.53 -27.55
C SER A 483 2.81 -6.87 -27.70
N SER A 484 3.17 -8.16 -27.63
CA SER A 484 4.56 -8.58 -27.82
C SER A 484 5.01 -8.33 -29.26
N SER A 485 6.30 -8.08 -29.47
CA SER A 485 6.86 -7.74 -30.78
C SER A 485 8.06 -8.63 -31.11
N PHE A 486 8.13 -9.05 -32.37
CA PHE A 486 9.31 -9.71 -32.95
C PHE A 486 10.28 -8.67 -33.51
N GLY A 487 9.79 -7.45 -33.81
CA GLY A 487 10.60 -6.35 -34.34
C GLY A 487 11.07 -6.55 -35.78
N ARG A 488 10.65 -7.66 -36.40
CA ARG A 488 11.07 -8.12 -37.73
C ARG A 488 9.91 -8.81 -38.43
N THR A 489 9.95 -8.84 -39.76
CA THR A 489 8.94 -9.53 -40.57
C THR A 489 9.13 -11.05 -40.60
N THR A 490 10.31 -11.53 -40.21
CA THR A 490 10.66 -12.95 -40.15
C THR A 490 11.34 -13.31 -38.83
N TYR A 491 11.12 -14.55 -38.38
CA TYR A 491 11.80 -15.08 -37.20
C TYR A 491 13.17 -15.66 -37.58
N VAL A 492 14.24 -15.01 -37.13
CA VAL A 492 15.62 -15.36 -37.48
C VAL A 492 16.36 -15.84 -36.23
N ALA A 493 16.51 -17.16 -36.13
CA ALA A 493 17.31 -17.87 -35.13
C ALA A 493 17.75 -19.21 -35.72
N ASP A 494 18.78 -19.83 -35.13
CA ASP A 494 19.22 -21.18 -35.51
C ASP A 494 18.13 -22.21 -35.23
N THR A 495 18.02 -23.29 -36.03
CA THR A 495 16.89 -24.23 -35.97
C THR A 495 16.60 -24.78 -34.56
N PRO A 496 17.59 -25.25 -33.78
CA PRO A 496 17.32 -25.76 -32.43
C PRO A 496 16.81 -24.68 -31.46
N GLU A 497 17.35 -23.46 -31.55
CA GLU A 497 16.93 -22.32 -30.73
C GLU A 497 15.51 -21.88 -31.09
N LYS A 498 15.21 -21.82 -32.40
CA LYS A 498 13.87 -21.55 -32.92
C LYS A 498 12.86 -22.57 -32.40
N GLU A 499 13.16 -23.86 -32.49
CA GLU A 499 12.27 -24.92 -32.01
C GLU A 499 12.00 -24.82 -30.50
N ALA A 500 13.04 -24.55 -29.70
CA ALA A 500 12.91 -24.33 -28.26
C ALA A 500 12.01 -23.13 -27.95
N HIS A 501 12.21 -21.99 -28.62
CA HIS A 501 11.39 -20.80 -28.41
C HIS A 501 9.94 -21.00 -28.86
N VAL A 502 9.72 -21.62 -30.02
CA VAL A 502 8.37 -21.93 -30.52
C VAL A 502 7.62 -22.83 -29.55
N LYS A 503 8.30 -23.83 -28.96
CA LYS A 503 7.71 -24.70 -27.95
C LYS A 503 7.25 -23.92 -26.71
N LEU A 504 8.02 -22.92 -26.28
CA LEU A 504 7.66 -22.07 -25.15
C LEU A 504 6.52 -21.10 -25.50
N LEU A 505 6.56 -20.46 -26.66
CA LEU A 505 5.50 -19.56 -27.13
C LEU A 505 4.13 -20.27 -27.23
N ARG A 506 4.12 -21.54 -27.67
CA ARG A 506 2.90 -22.36 -27.71
C ARG A 506 2.28 -22.64 -26.34
N ARG A 507 3.02 -22.47 -25.23
CA ARG A 507 2.50 -22.61 -23.86
C ARG A 507 1.75 -21.36 -23.38
N ILE A 508 1.89 -20.22 -24.06
CA ILE A 508 1.21 -18.98 -23.68
C ILE A 508 -0.26 -19.09 -24.10
N ARG A 509 -1.19 -18.97 -23.15
CA ARG A 509 -2.63 -19.19 -23.37
C ARG A 509 -3.26 -18.11 -24.22
N HIS A 510 -2.91 -16.85 -23.95
CA HIS A 510 -3.46 -15.69 -24.66
C HIS A 510 -2.34 -14.91 -25.31
N VAL A 511 -2.36 -14.81 -26.64
CA VAL A 511 -1.30 -14.14 -27.39
C VAL A 511 -1.86 -12.96 -28.18
N SER A 512 -1.29 -11.79 -27.95
CA SER A 512 -1.45 -10.61 -28.80
C SER A 512 -0.09 -10.01 -29.15
N VAL A 513 -0.05 -9.36 -30.31
CA VAL A 513 1.17 -8.83 -30.92
C VAL A 513 0.97 -7.39 -31.37
N ARG A 514 2.07 -6.65 -31.47
CA ARG A 514 2.10 -5.21 -31.78
C ARG A 514 2.12 -4.87 -33.27
N GLU A 515 2.46 -5.83 -34.13
CA GLU A 515 2.57 -5.64 -35.58
C GLU A 515 1.86 -6.75 -36.34
N SER A 516 1.38 -6.45 -37.56
CA SER A 516 0.65 -7.45 -38.37
C SER A 516 1.53 -8.61 -38.80
N SER A 517 2.81 -8.38 -39.08
CA SER A 517 3.75 -9.46 -39.40
C SER A 517 3.93 -10.45 -38.23
N GLY A 518 3.79 -9.98 -36.99
CA GLY A 518 3.80 -10.83 -35.81
C GLY A 518 2.64 -11.82 -35.77
N VAL A 519 1.48 -11.46 -36.33
CA VAL A 519 0.33 -12.37 -36.45
C VAL A 519 0.68 -13.52 -37.40
N GLU A 520 1.33 -13.22 -38.52
CA GLU A 520 1.75 -14.22 -39.49
C GLU A 520 2.86 -15.13 -38.96
N ILE A 521 3.84 -14.57 -38.24
CA ILE A 521 4.88 -15.36 -37.54
C ILE A 521 4.24 -16.32 -36.54
N CYS A 522 3.32 -15.84 -35.70
CA CYS A 522 2.59 -16.67 -34.74
C CYS A 522 1.76 -17.77 -35.45
N SER A 523 1.08 -17.43 -36.55
CA SER A 523 0.32 -18.38 -37.36
C SER A 523 1.22 -19.50 -37.90
N GLY A 524 2.41 -19.16 -38.42
CA GLY A 524 3.42 -20.13 -38.84
C GLY A 524 3.95 -21.03 -37.71
N PHE A 525 3.79 -20.60 -36.46
CA PHE A 525 4.08 -21.41 -35.28
C PHE A 525 2.86 -22.19 -34.76
N GLY A 526 1.69 -22.07 -35.38
CA GLY A 526 0.44 -22.66 -34.89
C GLY A 526 -0.14 -21.96 -33.67
N ILE A 527 0.15 -20.66 -33.50
CA ILE A 527 -0.30 -19.82 -32.39
C ILE A 527 -1.30 -18.80 -32.92
N LYS A 528 -2.50 -18.78 -32.33
CA LYS A 528 -3.51 -17.75 -32.64
C LYS A 528 -3.16 -16.46 -31.91
N ALA A 529 -2.73 -15.44 -32.67
CA ALA A 529 -2.42 -14.12 -32.14
C ALA A 529 -3.40 -13.05 -32.62
N LYS A 530 -3.67 -12.04 -31.78
CA LYS A 530 -4.42 -10.83 -32.17
C LYS A 530 -3.49 -9.63 -32.28
N HIS A 531 -3.62 -8.82 -33.33
CA HIS A 531 -2.97 -7.51 -33.42
C HIS A 531 -3.72 -6.50 -32.53
N VAL A 532 -3.03 -5.91 -31.55
CA VAL A 532 -3.61 -4.98 -30.57
C VAL A 532 -2.75 -3.71 -30.45
N LEU A 533 -3.30 -2.67 -29.81
CA LEU A 533 -2.55 -1.46 -29.50
C LEU A 533 -1.43 -1.71 -28.49
N ASP A 534 -0.31 -1.01 -28.69
CA ASP A 534 0.74 -0.90 -27.68
C ASP A 534 0.20 -0.25 -26.39
N PRO A 535 0.66 -0.68 -25.19
CA PRO A 535 0.23 -0.10 -23.92
C PRO A 535 0.29 1.44 -23.88
N VAL A 536 1.25 2.07 -24.57
CA VAL A 536 1.35 3.55 -24.57
C VAL A 536 0.14 4.24 -25.21
N MET A 537 -0.57 3.52 -26.08
CA MET A 537 -1.80 4.02 -26.72
C MET A 537 -3.06 3.64 -25.96
N LEU A 538 -2.95 2.65 -25.07
CA LEU A 538 -4.05 2.14 -24.25
C LEU A 538 -4.21 2.90 -22.93
N CYS A 539 -3.08 3.32 -22.35
CA CYS A 539 -3.02 4.02 -21.08
C CYS A 539 -3.78 5.35 -21.11
N ASP A 540 -4.51 5.64 -20.03
CA ASP A 540 -5.17 6.92 -19.86
C ASP A 540 -4.13 8.05 -19.76
N THR A 541 -4.38 9.11 -20.53
CA THR A 541 -3.56 10.33 -20.53
C THR A 541 -3.36 10.98 -19.16
N LYS A 542 -4.23 10.71 -18.18
CA LYS A 542 -4.05 11.17 -16.79
C LYS A 542 -2.70 10.73 -16.20
N HIS A 543 -2.26 9.50 -16.47
CA HIS A 543 -1.01 8.95 -15.96
C HIS A 543 0.20 9.67 -16.57
N TYR A 544 0.14 10.02 -17.86
CA TYR A 544 1.19 10.83 -18.47
C TYR A 544 1.27 12.22 -17.87
N LYS A 545 0.13 12.86 -17.58
CA LYS A 545 0.08 14.17 -16.91
C LYS A 545 0.72 14.13 -15.52
N GLU A 546 0.63 13.02 -14.79
CA GLU A 546 1.30 12.87 -13.49
C GLU A 546 2.82 12.89 -13.61
N LEU A 547 3.39 12.39 -14.71
CA LEU A 547 4.83 12.44 -14.96
C LEU A 547 5.35 13.88 -15.12
N LEU A 548 4.52 14.80 -15.61
CA LEU A 548 4.89 16.21 -15.80
C LEU A 548 5.23 16.89 -14.46
N ASN A 549 4.64 16.44 -13.35
CA ASN A 549 4.92 16.98 -12.01
C ASN A 549 6.37 16.75 -11.56
N LYS A 550 7.08 15.83 -12.23
CA LYS A 550 8.48 15.48 -11.96
C LYS A 550 9.43 15.89 -13.08
N ALA A 551 8.90 16.43 -14.17
CA ALA A 551 9.72 17.00 -15.22
C ALA A 551 10.42 18.27 -14.70
N ASN A 552 11.72 18.38 -14.94
CA ASN A 552 12.58 19.44 -14.41
C ASN A 552 13.20 20.30 -15.52
N ILE A 553 12.62 20.28 -16.71
CA ILE A 553 13.03 21.07 -17.87
C ILE A 553 11.87 21.97 -18.32
N THR A 554 12.20 23.19 -18.74
CA THR A 554 11.27 24.12 -19.40
C THR A 554 11.59 24.19 -20.88
N TYR A 555 10.59 23.95 -21.73
CA TYR A 555 10.73 24.03 -23.18
C TYR A 555 10.36 25.43 -23.69
N PRO A 556 10.81 25.83 -24.90
CA PRO A 556 10.31 27.04 -25.56
C PRO A 556 8.78 26.99 -25.73
N GLU A 557 8.14 28.15 -25.81
CA GLU A 557 6.68 28.24 -25.93
C GLU A 557 6.15 27.62 -27.23
N HIS A 558 6.84 27.85 -28.35
CA HIS A 558 6.49 27.30 -29.66
C HIS A 558 7.68 26.55 -30.26
N PHE A 559 7.61 25.22 -30.28
CA PHE A 559 8.70 24.40 -30.80
C PHE A 559 8.24 23.13 -31.51
N ALA A 560 9.12 22.64 -32.40
CA ALA A 560 9.04 21.32 -32.97
C ALA A 560 10.01 20.38 -32.25
N LEU A 561 9.52 19.22 -31.81
CA LEU A 561 10.32 18.19 -31.19
C LEU A 561 10.95 17.30 -32.28
N CYS A 562 12.28 17.26 -32.30
CA CYS A 562 13.03 16.26 -33.02
C CYS A 562 13.50 15.16 -32.06
N PHE A 563 13.07 13.93 -32.29
CA PHE A 563 13.49 12.75 -31.53
C PHE A 563 13.93 11.65 -32.48
N VAL A 564 15.19 11.67 -32.87
CA VAL A 564 15.80 10.70 -33.79
C VAL A 564 17.07 10.10 -33.21
N ARG A 565 17.36 8.82 -33.52
CA ARG A 565 18.58 8.15 -33.05
C ARG A 565 19.87 8.60 -33.76
N HIS A 566 19.77 9.06 -35.01
CA HIS A 566 20.90 9.58 -35.79
C HIS A 566 20.53 10.90 -36.46
N VAL A 567 21.28 11.97 -36.14
CA VAL A 567 21.18 13.28 -36.78
C VAL A 567 22.17 13.30 -37.97
N GLY A 568 21.78 13.86 -39.12
CA GLY A 568 22.60 13.89 -40.35
C GLY A 568 21.83 13.42 -41.58
N LEU A 569 22.33 12.38 -42.29
CA LEU A 569 21.88 11.84 -43.61
C LEU A 569 20.36 11.75 -43.87
N HIS A 570 19.51 11.77 -42.85
CA HIS A 570 18.06 11.58 -42.95
C HIS A 570 17.23 12.71 -42.33
N LEU A 571 17.88 13.72 -41.74
CA LEU A 571 17.23 14.84 -41.03
C LEU A 571 17.98 16.16 -41.27
N ASN A 572 17.27 17.16 -41.80
CA ASN A 572 17.78 18.53 -42.01
C ASN A 572 17.10 19.53 -41.04
N PRO A 573 17.62 19.71 -39.82
CA PRO A 573 16.98 20.54 -38.79
C PRO A 573 16.91 22.04 -39.16
N LEU A 574 17.89 22.57 -39.90
CA LEU A 574 17.88 23.96 -40.38
C LEU A 574 16.72 24.23 -41.31
N ARG A 575 16.53 23.34 -42.29
CA ARG A 575 15.43 23.46 -43.23
C ARG A 575 14.11 23.24 -42.50
N LEU A 576 14.02 22.24 -41.62
CA LEU A 576 12.83 22.01 -40.79
C LEU A 576 12.44 23.24 -39.97
N SER A 577 13.38 23.88 -39.28
CA SER A 577 13.13 25.08 -38.49
C SER A 577 12.60 26.23 -39.36
N ARG A 578 13.20 26.43 -40.54
CA ARG A 578 12.76 27.45 -41.51
C ARG A 578 11.36 27.17 -42.07
N GLU A 579 11.10 25.94 -42.51
CA GLU A 579 9.83 25.53 -43.12
C GLU A 579 8.68 25.52 -42.09
N LEU A 580 8.96 25.17 -40.83
CA LEU A 580 7.97 25.19 -39.76
C LEU A 580 7.79 26.59 -39.15
N GLY A 581 8.76 27.49 -39.32
CA GLY A 581 8.82 28.79 -38.64
C GLY A 581 8.97 28.65 -37.12
N LYS A 582 9.63 27.58 -36.64
CA LYS A 582 9.70 27.21 -35.21
C LYS A 582 11.11 26.85 -34.79
N GLU A 583 11.38 27.02 -33.49
CA GLU A 583 12.56 26.45 -32.88
C GLU A 583 12.48 24.92 -32.91
N VAL A 584 13.57 24.26 -33.31
CA VAL A 584 13.66 22.79 -33.28
C VAL A 584 14.41 22.40 -32.01
N VAL A 585 13.74 21.64 -31.15
CA VAL A 585 14.33 21.09 -29.93
C VAL A 585 14.67 19.63 -30.17
N ASN A 586 15.91 19.23 -29.90
CA ASN A 586 16.32 17.84 -29.96
C ASN A 586 16.54 17.30 -28.55
N ILE A 587 15.83 16.22 -28.23
CA ILE A 587 16.02 15.45 -27.00
C ILE A 587 16.87 14.25 -27.37
N GLY A 588 18.18 14.45 -27.34
CA GLY A 588 19.10 13.52 -27.99
C GLY A 588 19.12 12.11 -27.39
N GLY A 589 19.41 11.12 -28.25
CA GLY A 589 19.90 9.82 -27.83
C GLY A 589 21.33 9.90 -27.26
N PRO A 590 21.81 8.88 -26.53
CA PRO A 590 23.14 8.88 -25.92
C PRO A 590 24.31 9.06 -26.91
N ASP A 591 24.06 8.82 -28.20
CA ASP A 591 25.08 8.85 -29.27
C ASP A 591 25.14 10.20 -30.03
N ILE A 592 24.30 11.18 -29.69
CA ILE A 592 24.35 12.51 -30.32
C ILE A 592 25.43 13.34 -29.64
N LYS A 593 26.52 13.63 -30.36
CA LYS A 593 27.55 14.57 -29.92
C LYS A 593 27.10 16.00 -30.23
N MET A 594 27.37 16.93 -29.32
CA MET A 594 27.34 18.36 -29.64
C MET A 594 28.39 18.63 -30.71
N ASP A 595 28.00 19.12 -31.88
CA ASP A 595 28.92 19.87 -32.72
C ASP A 595 28.38 21.30 -32.92
N ALA A 596 29.30 22.21 -33.23
CA ALA A 596 29.03 23.65 -33.35
C ALA A 596 28.28 24.04 -34.65
N GLU A 597 28.05 23.08 -35.56
CA GLU A 597 27.32 23.24 -36.83
C GLU A 597 25.83 22.85 -36.71
N HIS A 598 25.37 22.33 -35.56
CA HIS A 598 23.98 21.93 -35.35
C HIS A 598 23.13 23.06 -34.71
N PRO A 599 22.07 23.55 -35.37
CA PRO A 599 21.30 24.74 -34.96
C PRO A 599 19.97 24.42 -34.25
N TYR A 600 19.88 23.26 -33.60
CA TYR A 600 18.76 22.94 -32.71
C TYR A 600 19.14 23.14 -31.25
N LEU A 601 18.15 23.43 -30.41
CA LEU A 601 18.34 23.44 -28.97
C LEU A 601 18.48 22.00 -28.48
N LEU A 602 19.71 21.56 -28.20
CA LEU A 602 19.96 20.27 -27.58
C LEU A 602 19.64 20.36 -26.08
N MET A 603 18.56 19.71 -25.67
CA MET A 603 18.19 19.65 -24.26
C MET A 603 18.54 18.27 -23.71
N ASN A 604 19.31 18.24 -22.63
CA ASN A 604 19.70 17.01 -21.95
C ASN A 604 18.55 16.42 -21.12
N ALA A 605 17.44 16.05 -21.80
CA ALA A 605 16.25 15.47 -21.19
C ALA A 605 16.44 13.97 -20.98
N ARG A 606 17.33 13.59 -20.06
CA ARG A 606 17.71 12.18 -19.80
C ARG A 606 16.58 11.32 -19.23
N THR A 607 15.53 11.95 -18.71
CA THR A 607 14.42 11.30 -18.01
C THR A 607 13.19 11.13 -18.90
N VAL A 608 12.39 10.08 -18.63
CA VAL A 608 11.12 9.82 -19.34
C VAL A 608 10.12 10.95 -19.10
N GLU A 609 10.12 11.51 -17.89
CA GLU A 609 9.27 12.63 -17.47
C GLU A 609 9.46 13.85 -18.38
N ASN A 610 10.72 14.23 -18.64
CA ASN A 610 11.05 15.33 -19.54
C ASN A 610 10.68 15.02 -21.00
N TRP A 611 10.94 13.79 -21.45
CA TRP A 611 10.59 13.38 -22.81
C TRP A 611 9.08 13.40 -23.08
N VAL A 612 8.26 12.93 -22.12
CA VAL A 612 6.80 13.01 -22.19
C VAL A 612 6.33 14.46 -22.17
N LYS A 613 6.90 15.31 -21.30
CA LYS A 613 6.60 16.75 -21.28
C LYS A 613 6.84 17.38 -22.64
N ALA A 614 7.99 17.11 -23.26
CA ALA A 614 8.29 17.63 -24.59
C ALA A 614 7.30 17.19 -25.66
N LEU A 615 6.92 15.91 -25.67
CA LEU A 615 5.91 15.39 -26.59
C LEU A 615 4.55 16.05 -26.38
N MET A 616 4.16 16.33 -25.13
CA MET A 616 2.89 16.96 -24.80
C MET A 616 2.87 18.47 -25.07
N GLU A 617 3.99 19.16 -24.96
CA GLU A 617 4.09 20.63 -25.15
C GLU A 617 4.44 21.02 -26.58
N CYS A 618 5.13 20.18 -27.36
CA CYS A 618 5.51 20.51 -28.73
C CYS A 618 4.31 20.71 -29.67
N GLU A 619 4.53 21.40 -30.78
CA GLU A 619 3.50 21.61 -31.81
C GLU A 619 3.66 20.65 -32.99
N TYR A 620 4.87 20.12 -33.21
CA TYR A 620 5.19 19.20 -34.29
C TYR A 620 6.24 18.18 -33.84
N VAL A 621 6.13 16.93 -34.27
CA VAL A 621 7.08 15.85 -33.96
C VAL A 621 7.77 15.34 -35.23
N ILE A 622 9.09 15.22 -35.19
CA ILE A 622 9.89 14.56 -36.22
C ILE A 622 10.66 13.43 -35.56
N THR A 623 10.42 12.19 -35.99
CA THR A 623 10.96 11.04 -35.24
C THR A 623 11.19 9.78 -36.06
N ASP A 624 12.18 8.98 -35.65
CA ASP A 624 12.41 7.60 -36.10
C ASP A 624 12.04 6.56 -35.02
N SER A 625 11.30 7.00 -34.00
CA SER A 625 10.87 6.18 -32.86
C SER A 625 9.40 5.79 -32.98
N PHE A 626 9.15 4.48 -32.90
CA PHE A 626 7.80 3.93 -32.88
C PHE A 626 6.95 4.53 -31.74
N HIS A 627 7.50 4.56 -30.52
CA HIS A 627 6.76 5.06 -29.36
C HIS A 627 6.52 6.58 -29.44
N ALA A 628 7.41 7.34 -30.07
CA ALA A 628 7.17 8.77 -30.30
C ALA A 628 6.02 8.99 -31.29
N VAL A 629 5.91 8.20 -32.36
CA VAL A 629 4.76 8.24 -33.28
C VAL A 629 3.47 7.85 -32.56
N ALA A 630 3.50 6.75 -31.78
CA ALA A 630 2.34 6.31 -31.01
C ALA A 630 1.84 7.40 -30.05
N LEU A 631 2.74 8.05 -29.33
CA LEU A 631 2.40 9.16 -28.42
C LEU A 631 1.99 10.43 -29.15
N ALA A 632 2.57 10.74 -30.32
CA ALA A 632 2.13 11.86 -31.14
C ALA A 632 0.67 11.68 -31.58
N ILE A 633 0.25 10.46 -31.90
CA ILE A 633 -1.16 10.13 -32.16
C ILE A 633 -2.01 10.34 -30.90
N VAL A 634 -1.58 9.83 -29.74
CA VAL A 634 -2.29 9.97 -28.46
C VAL A 634 -2.46 11.42 -28.02
N PHE A 635 -1.41 12.23 -28.14
CA PHE A 635 -1.36 13.65 -27.74
C PHE A 635 -1.81 14.61 -28.83
N LYS A 636 -2.29 14.08 -29.96
CA LYS A 636 -2.82 14.86 -31.09
C LYS A 636 -1.81 15.85 -31.69
N LYS A 637 -0.55 15.42 -31.84
CA LYS A 637 0.57 16.23 -32.35
C LYS A 637 0.81 15.96 -33.83
N GLN A 638 0.85 17.02 -34.62
CA GLN A 638 1.28 16.92 -36.02
C GLN A 638 2.67 16.26 -36.09
N PHE A 639 2.89 15.36 -37.04
CA PHE A 639 4.17 14.64 -37.10
C PHE A 639 4.56 14.18 -38.50
N ILE A 640 5.86 13.92 -38.68
CA ILE A 640 6.39 13.03 -39.72
C ILE A 640 7.24 11.94 -39.07
N ALA A 641 7.13 10.72 -39.60
CA ALA A 641 7.98 9.61 -39.22
C ALA A 641 9.05 9.42 -40.31
N VAL A 642 10.32 9.33 -39.90
CA VAL A 642 11.46 9.12 -40.81
C VAL A 642 12.12 7.78 -40.50
N TYR A 643 12.32 6.94 -41.51
CA TYR A 643 12.90 5.60 -41.30
C TYR A 643 14.37 5.47 -41.74
N GLY A 644 14.89 6.42 -42.52
CA GLY A 644 16.28 6.46 -42.97
C GLY A 644 16.77 5.13 -43.57
N ASN A 645 17.74 4.51 -42.88
CA ASN A 645 18.37 3.24 -43.30
C ASN A 645 17.70 1.98 -42.72
N MET A 646 16.56 2.10 -42.04
CA MET A 646 15.81 0.92 -41.61
C MET A 646 15.44 0.08 -42.84
N SER A 647 15.45 -1.25 -42.69
CA SER A 647 15.03 -2.15 -43.76
C SER A 647 13.60 -2.61 -43.55
N GLU A 648 12.98 -3.14 -44.61
CA GLU A 648 11.66 -3.76 -44.56
C GLU A 648 11.56 -4.82 -43.45
N ASP A 649 12.54 -5.72 -43.39
CA ASP A 649 12.60 -6.79 -42.39
C ASP A 649 13.04 -6.33 -40.99
N ALA A 650 13.57 -5.11 -40.84
CA ALA A 650 14.08 -4.61 -39.57
C ALA A 650 13.53 -3.23 -39.23
N GLY A 651 12.25 -3.22 -38.84
CA GLY A 651 11.64 -2.14 -38.08
C GLY A 651 10.66 -1.23 -38.82
N ILE A 652 10.73 -1.10 -40.16
CA ILE A 652 9.76 -0.30 -40.95
C ILE A 652 8.34 -0.85 -40.79
N ASP A 653 8.18 -2.18 -40.79
CA ASP A 653 6.89 -2.84 -40.69
C ASP A 653 6.07 -2.41 -39.46
N ARG A 654 6.72 -2.12 -38.33
CA ARG A 654 6.04 -1.63 -37.12
C ARG A 654 5.43 -0.25 -37.32
N PHE A 655 6.12 0.64 -38.04
CA PHE A 655 5.56 1.95 -38.41
C PHE A 655 4.39 1.79 -39.37
N ARG A 656 4.53 0.96 -40.41
CA ARG A 656 3.45 0.75 -41.38
C ARG A 656 2.22 0.11 -40.74
N SER A 657 2.42 -0.90 -39.89
CA SER A 657 1.35 -1.55 -39.12
C SER A 657 0.57 -0.50 -38.32
N LEU A 658 1.27 0.33 -37.55
CA LEU A 658 0.67 1.39 -36.74
C LEU A 658 -0.05 2.43 -37.61
N LEU A 659 0.65 3.02 -38.58
CA LEU A 659 0.10 4.10 -39.40
C LEU A 659 -1.12 3.64 -40.22
N LYS A 660 -1.12 2.39 -40.71
CA LYS A 660 -2.24 1.78 -41.44
C LYS A 660 -3.51 1.68 -40.60
N MET A 661 -3.41 1.41 -39.29
CA MET A 661 -4.56 1.41 -38.39
C MET A 661 -5.28 2.78 -38.39
N PHE A 662 -4.51 3.86 -38.52
CA PHE A 662 -5.00 5.24 -38.47
C PHE A 662 -5.15 5.92 -39.83
N LYS A 663 -4.86 5.22 -40.94
CA LYS A 663 -4.78 5.77 -42.30
C LYS A 663 -3.78 6.93 -42.43
N LEU A 664 -2.64 6.82 -41.75
CA LEU A 664 -1.58 7.82 -41.68
C LEU A 664 -0.30 7.40 -42.43
N GLU A 665 -0.37 6.43 -43.34
CA GLU A 665 0.81 5.93 -44.08
C GLU A 665 1.52 7.05 -44.87
N TYR A 666 0.76 8.08 -45.28
CA TYR A 666 1.28 9.27 -45.95
C TYR A 666 2.18 10.16 -45.05
N ARG A 667 2.38 9.80 -43.78
CA ARG A 667 3.29 10.47 -42.83
C ARG A 667 4.66 9.80 -42.69
N LEU A 668 4.90 8.70 -43.39
CA LEU A 668 6.15 7.94 -43.34
C LEU A 668 7.04 8.24 -44.54
N PHE A 669 8.27 8.71 -44.29
CA PHE A 669 9.24 9.10 -45.32
C PHE A 669 10.60 8.50 -45.05
N ARG A 670 11.45 8.39 -46.07
CA ARG A 670 12.84 7.96 -45.86
C ARG A 670 13.61 9.04 -45.09
N THR A 671 13.47 10.30 -45.52
CA THR A 671 14.16 11.46 -44.94
C THR A 671 13.19 12.60 -44.67
N SER A 672 13.61 13.57 -43.85
CA SER A 672 12.83 14.80 -43.64
C SER A 672 12.75 15.66 -44.90
N ASP A 673 13.78 15.64 -45.76
CA ASP A 673 13.80 16.42 -47.01
C ASP A 673 12.72 15.95 -47.98
N GLU A 674 12.56 14.63 -48.15
CA GLU A 674 11.46 14.07 -48.95
C GLU A 674 10.09 14.51 -48.43
N ALA A 675 9.92 14.56 -47.10
CA ALA A 675 8.67 15.02 -46.49
C ALA A 675 8.42 16.51 -46.75
N MET A 676 9.46 17.34 -46.71
CA MET A 676 9.38 18.78 -47.00
C MET A 676 9.10 19.04 -48.48
N ASP A 677 9.78 18.33 -49.39
CA ASP A 677 9.57 18.44 -50.83
C ASP A 677 8.15 18.02 -51.24
N ALA A 678 7.57 17.04 -50.53
CA ALA A 678 6.18 16.64 -50.69
C ALA A 678 5.16 17.61 -50.04
N GLY A 679 5.61 18.72 -49.45
CA GLY A 679 4.75 19.69 -48.76
C GLY A 679 4.05 19.13 -47.52
N MET A 680 4.60 18.09 -46.88
CA MET A 680 3.89 17.36 -45.84
C MET A 680 3.76 18.13 -44.52
N LEU A 681 4.69 19.04 -44.23
CA LEU A 681 4.71 19.81 -42.99
C LEU A 681 3.52 20.77 -42.85
N SER A 682 2.98 21.26 -43.97
CA SER A 682 1.82 22.16 -44.00
C SER A 682 0.48 21.43 -44.08
N LYS A 683 0.49 20.12 -44.33
CA LYS A 683 -0.72 19.30 -44.37
C LYS A 683 -1.10 18.87 -42.95
N PRO A 684 -2.23 19.29 -42.36
CA PRO A 684 -2.62 18.85 -41.02
C PRO A 684 -3.18 17.43 -41.01
N ILE A 685 -2.98 16.70 -39.91
CA ILE A 685 -3.67 15.46 -39.58
C ILE A 685 -5.07 15.81 -39.11
N ASP A 686 -6.08 15.16 -39.69
CA ASP A 686 -7.45 15.18 -39.21
C ASP A 686 -7.56 14.32 -37.93
N TYR A 687 -7.42 14.99 -36.79
CA TYR A 687 -7.49 14.34 -35.49
C TYR A 687 -8.90 13.96 -35.05
N GLU A 688 -9.94 14.45 -35.72
CA GLU A 688 -11.31 14.00 -35.45
C GLU A 688 -11.46 12.54 -35.90
N ALA A 689 -11.10 12.26 -37.17
CA ALA A 689 -11.10 10.91 -37.71
C ALA A 689 -10.11 9.97 -36.99
N VAL A 690 -8.90 10.45 -36.68
CA VAL A 690 -7.87 9.64 -35.98
C VAL A 690 -8.30 9.32 -34.55
N SER A 691 -8.90 10.27 -33.82
CA SER A 691 -9.37 10.03 -32.45
C SER A 691 -10.51 9.00 -32.42
N GLY A 692 -11.43 9.03 -33.39
CA GLY A 692 -12.49 8.03 -33.52
C GLY A 692 -11.93 6.61 -33.70
N ARG A 693 -10.94 6.44 -34.58
CA ARG A 693 -10.25 5.15 -34.78
C ARG A 693 -9.48 4.70 -33.54
N LEU A 694 -8.78 5.63 -32.87
CA LEU A 694 -8.04 5.33 -31.65
C LEU A 694 -8.96 4.76 -30.58
N GLU A 695 -10.14 5.35 -30.40
CA GLU A 695 -11.10 4.88 -29.42
C GLU A 695 -11.68 3.50 -29.76
N GLU A 696 -11.92 3.22 -31.04
CA GLU A 696 -12.34 1.88 -31.50
C GLU A 696 -11.27 0.82 -31.17
N TYR A 697 -10.02 1.08 -31.53
CA TYR A 697 -8.91 0.17 -31.25
C TYR A 697 -8.61 0.05 -29.75
N ARG A 698 -8.79 1.11 -28.95
CA ARG A 698 -8.70 1.06 -27.49
C ARG A 698 -9.75 0.14 -26.92
N LYS A 699 -11.02 0.29 -27.32
CA LYS A 699 -12.11 -0.59 -26.87
C LYS A 699 -11.84 -2.05 -27.23
N ASP A 700 -11.39 -2.31 -28.46
CA ASP A 700 -11.11 -3.68 -28.92
C ASP A 700 -9.89 -4.31 -28.23
N SER A 701 -8.84 -3.54 -27.98
CA SER A 701 -7.63 -3.99 -27.27
C SER A 701 -7.91 -4.18 -25.77
N MET A 702 -8.65 -3.25 -25.13
CA MET A 702 -9.08 -3.38 -23.73
C MET A 702 -9.99 -4.59 -23.53
N ARG A 703 -10.94 -4.82 -24.44
CA ARG A 703 -11.81 -6.01 -24.39
C ARG A 703 -10.96 -7.27 -24.44
N TRP A 704 -10.06 -7.38 -25.42
CA TRP A 704 -9.16 -8.53 -25.50
C TRP A 704 -8.32 -8.72 -24.23
N LEU A 705 -7.77 -7.64 -23.67
CA LEU A 705 -6.97 -7.70 -22.45
C LEU A 705 -7.81 -8.15 -21.24
N ARG A 706 -9.05 -7.65 -21.09
CA ARG A 706 -9.97 -8.10 -20.04
C ARG A 706 -10.27 -9.58 -20.18
N ASP A 707 -10.67 -10.03 -21.37
CA ASP A 707 -10.99 -11.43 -21.64
C ASP A 707 -9.77 -12.36 -21.35
N ALA A 708 -8.55 -11.89 -21.64
CA ALA A 708 -7.32 -12.64 -21.36
C ALA A 708 -6.93 -12.64 -19.87
N LEU A 709 -7.42 -11.67 -19.09
CA LEU A 709 -7.17 -11.52 -17.66
C LEU A 709 -8.29 -12.09 -16.79
N GLU A 710 -9.44 -12.43 -17.37
CA GLU A 710 -10.53 -13.08 -16.65
C GLU A 710 -10.06 -14.37 -15.99
N ILE A 711 -10.17 -14.41 -14.67
CA ILE A 711 -9.75 -15.52 -13.83
C ILE A 711 -10.97 -16.45 -13.73
N TRP A 712 -10.95 -17.55 -14.49
CA TRP A 712 -11.93 -18.65 -14.40
C TRP A 712 -11.64 -19.58 -13.22
#